data_AF-A0A2V8R088-F1
#
_entry.id   AF-A0A2V8R088-F1
#
_cell.length_a   1.000
_cell.length_b   1.000
_cell.length_c   1.000
_cell.angle_alpha   90.00
_cell.angle_beta   90.00
_cell.angle_gamma   90.00
#
_symmetry.space_group_name_H-M   'P 1'
#
loop_
_entity.id
_entity.type
_entity.pdbx_description
1 polymer ?
#
loop_
_entity_poly.entity_id
_entity_poly.type
_entity_poly.pdbx_seq_one_letter_code
_entity_poly.pdbx_strand_id
1 'polypeptide(L)'
;MKRIQDKIKDLIEPQSFEQVGNFADDPAQALAAYRFTDVTSDLLSRWLDVLADLAPGTGAAHALAGARGVGKSHTLAVFGALAGSERLRSLVEDAHVGTSARRLVGRRCAVVRVERGTRPTLAEELGAAFADYFGGGDAQWGRDPAEMLTVAASRATGETLVVIVDTAFNRPARVARDDGPVLGAMASAVRSMNVFLALALDDDIAGADGANVALVSTYHIDYLDPENLYRVADQFVLRKRPQVGDTLREIYQHLRATVYDFNWSQSRFAALYPVHPLVAESAPGVRLYVPAFSFLSFAATAAARATQRPALSLVLLDEVFDATEPELRKSAELSAPFETYDYLTESCIAQLPVMQRYQARLILKSLFVLSLDGRGATSREMCAALLLGDEGAKGSATRQAGDTLAQLAHAAGAGRLDESVAAGGETRYQFHIAALEAHDARLQHASAAQSVVQNIVQNEEHAVPDSAAGHGAGDARTGGESVDESVAAEDGQPEGLSVGSVVTPGGAGEVGAKPDSAGAREARQSGDGGASQSPDDTPQQSSGEARPLAEELIEWARLLTGKASLGSGDEARDALALWLDEWRRRGLRQKFEALPGGCLTKRVWGAEGEVRKSFGHAAAALEAMLGGKLSLEEGLTSVAEAFRRSPETFALRARSLEDLTEFVEGYATRERVRAYIAAAEPTGVEEIETARRELLAIAEDPNSFLDAARRERFGRLWREFRARYTEHYAAAHDKTVGAGGARESLHLLRRGERWREFESLSRLPFVSSQVWRQAEDLLRAASGARCELPVRKLLEGQPSCACRFRLSQAAGLEELPQEVEALMERGLSVYRRTLLLLGANLAISLDALARREGEDETARHARALAGVFAQGRVPEHFTRGDVLLVERALRRMPAPPPVRVVAPNGDAGLLTREELRARFEQWLDELPERPVLIEVVSKAEINAP
;
A
#
# COMPACT_ATOMS: atom_id res chain seq x y z
N MET A 1 16.22 37.92 2.80
CA MET A 1 16.72 36.52 2.80
C MET A 1 18.17 36.52 2.33
N LYS A 2 19.00 35.58 2.78
CA LYS A 2 20.34 35.38 2.19
C LYS A 2 20.16 34.93 0.72
N ARG A 3 21.05 35.34 -0.17
CA ARG A 3 21.15 34.68 -1.49
C ARG A 3 21.71 33.28 -1.27
N ILE A 4 20.98 32.26 -1.67
CA ILE A 4 21.50 30.89 -1.80
C ILE A 4 22.52 30.93 -2.93
N GLN A 5 23.80 30.75 -2.61
CA GLN A 5 24.92 30.79 -3.58
C GLN A 5 25.46 29.39 -3.91
N ASP A 6 24.97 28.38 -3.19
CA ASP A 6 25.35 26.98 -3.31
C ASP A 6 25.03 26.42 -4.70
N LYS A 7 25.84 25.45 -5.14
CA LYS A 7 25.59 24.65 -6.34
C LYS A 7 25.11 23.26 -5.96
N ILE A 8 24.50 22.56 -6.90
CA ILE A 8 23.96 21.20 -6.69
C ILE A 8 25.03 20.24 -6.14
N LYS A 9 26.26 20.29 -6.66
CA LYS A 9 27.41 19.49 -6.18
C LYS A 9 27.80 19.70 -4.71
N ASP A 10 27.47 20.87 -4.15
CA ASP A 10 27.82 21.25 -2.79
C ASP A 10 26.81 20.63 -1.80
N LEU A 11 25.69 20.08 -2.30
CA LEU A 11 24.61 19.49 -1.53
C LEU A 11 24.48 17.97 -1.72
N ILE A 12 24.75 17.46 -2.93
CA ILE A 12 24.64 16.03 -3.26
C ILE A 12 25.84 15.46 -4.00
N GLU A 13 25.96 14.13 -3.97
CA GLU A 13 26.92 13.33 -4.72
C GLU A 13 26.17 12.26 -5.54
N PRO A 14 25.80 12.56 -6.81
CA PRO A 14 25.12 11.61 -7.69
C PRO A 14 25.93 10.32 -7.85
N GLN A 15 25.27 9.18 -7.67
CA GLN A 15 25.85 7.85 -7.91
C GLN A 15 25.36 7.33 -9.27
N SER A 16 26.21 6.58 -9.97
CA SER A 16 25.79 5.82 -11.15
C SER A 16 24.82 4.71 -10.74
N PHE A 17 23.70 4.59 -11.45
CA PHE A 17 22.74 3.50 -11.26
C PHE A 17 22.79 2.56 -12.46
N GLU A 18 23.20 1.31 -12.26
CA GLU A 18 23.23 0.31 -13.33
C GLU A 18 21.81 -0.14 -13.67
N GLN A 19 21.43 0.00 -14.93
CA GLN A 19 20.13 -0.44 -15.41
C GLN A 19 20.22 -1.86 -15.98
N VAL A 20 19.68 -2.82 -15.22
CA VAL A 20 19.40 -4.17 -15.75
C VAL A 20 18.23 -4.07 -16.72
N GLY A 21 18.41 -4.57 -17.95
CA GLY A 21 17.40 -4.56 -19.00
C GLY A 21 16.32 -5.60 -18.74
N ASN A 22 16.69 -6.88 -18.80
CA ASN A 22 15.82 -8.00 -18.48
C ASN A 22 16.21 -8.64 -17.14
N PHE A 23 15.31 -8.61 -16.15
CA PHE A 23 15.54 -9.23 -14.85
C PHE A 23 15.31 -10.76 -14.86
N ALA A 24 14.94 -11.36 -16.00
CA ALA A 24 14.79 -12.80 -16.16
C ALA A 24 16.09 -13.52 -16.56
N ASP A 25 16.93 -12.88 -17.37
CA ASP A 25 18.08 -13.55 -18.00
C ASP A 25 19.22 -13.86 -17.02
N ASP A 26 19.51 -12.95 -16.08
CA ASP A 26 20.52 -13.16 -15.03
C ASP A 26 19.94 -12.88 -13.62
N PRO A 27 19.54 -13.93 -12.88
CA PRO A 27 19.06 -13.80 -11.49
C PRO A 27 20.12 -13.26 -10.51
N ALA A 28 21.41 -13.45 -10.79
CA ALA A 28 22.50 -12.94 -9.95
C ALA A 28 22.72 -11.44 -10.18
N GLN A 29 22.70 -10.97 -11.43
CA GLN A 29 22.74 -9.54 -11.75
C GLN A 29 21.47 -8.84 -11.25
N ALA A 30 20.30 -9.46 -11.39
CA ALA A 30 19.05 -8.93 -10.84
C ALA A 30 19.14 -8.71 -9.31
N LEU A 31 19.68 -9.67 -8.56
CA LEU A 31 19.92 -9.51 -7.12
C LEU A 31 20.97 -8.43 -6.81
N ALA A 32 22.12 -8.44 -7.49
CA ALA A 32 23.22 -7.50 -7.26
C ALA A 32 22.84 -6.03 -7.59
N ALA A 33 21.95 -5.82 -8.55
CA ALA A 33 21.41 -4.51 -8.89
C ALA A 33 20.24 -4.05 -8.00
N TYR A 34 19.63 -4.95 -7.21
CA TYR A 34 18.49 -4.59 -6.36
C TYR A 34 18.91 -3.67 -5.21
N ARG A 35 18.05 -2.74 -4.84
CA ARG A 35 18.27 -1.81 -3.73
C ARG A 35 17.11 -1.96 -2.76
N PHE A 36 17.42 -2.66 -1.67
CA PHE A 36 16.49 -2.91 -0.58
C PHE A 36 16.15 -1.61 0.15
N THR A 37 14.86 -1.44 0.43
CA THR A 37 14.33 -0.45 1.38
C THR A 37 13.65 -1.21 2.51
N ASP A 38 13.29 -0.53 3.59
CA ASP A 38 12.45 -1.13 4.65
C ASP A 38 11.15 -1.74 4.11
N VAL A 39 10.51 -1.08 3.12
CA VAL A 39 9.27 -1.57 2.49
C VAL A 39 9.52 -2.83 1.64
N THR A 40 10.53 -2.83 0.78
CA THR A 40 10.79 -4.00 -0.09
C THR A 40 11.45 -5.15 0.66
N SER A 41 12.25 -4.88 1.71
CA SER A 41 12.80 -5.91 2.59
C SER A 41 11.71 -6.65 3.37
N ASP A 42 10.76 -5.92 3.96
CA ASP A 42 9.62 -6.50 4.67
C ASP A 42 8.72 -7.32 3.72
N LEU A 43 8.38 -6.77 2.54
CA LEU A 43 7.59 -7.48 1.52
C LEU A 43 8.26 -8.76 1.04
N LEU A 44 9.54 -8.70 0.64
CA LEU A 44 10.28 -9.88 0.19
C LEU A 44 10.46 -10.90 1.32
N SER A 45 10.70 -10.46 2.55
CA SER A 45 10.82 -11.35 3.72
C SER A 45 9.50 -12.09 3.95
N ARG A 46 8.35 -11.41 3.95
CA ARG A 46 7.03 -12.06 4.04
C ARG A 46 6.82 -13.12 2.96
N TRP A 47 7.13 -12.81 1.70
CA TRP A 47 6.92 -13.76 0.60
C TRP A 47 7.84 -14.98 0.71
N LEU A 48 9.10 -14.78 1.12
CA LEU A 48 10.05 -15.87 1.38
C LEU A 48 9.64 -16.70 2.60
N ASP A 49 9.09 -16.08 3.63
CA ASP A 49 8.57 -16.74 4.83
C ASP A 49 7.33 -17.59 4.51
N VAL A 50 6.37 -17.09 3.72
CA VAL A 50 5.23 -17.89 3.24
C VAL A 50 5.71 -19.07 2.40
N LEU A 51 6.66 -18.87 1.48
CA LEU A 51 7.25 -19.95 0.69
C LEU A 51 7.98 -20.98 1.57
N ALA A 52 8.65 -20.55 2.64
CA ALA A 52 9.31 -21.43 3.60
C ALA A 52 8.29 -22.26 4.41
N ASP A 53 7.17 -21.65 4.81
CA ASP A 53 6.16 -22.26 5.68
C ASP A 53 5.05 -23.03 4.93
N LEU A 54 5.04 -23.04 3.58
CA LEU A 54 4.12 -23.84 2.78
C LEU A 54 4.19 -25.33 3.15
N ALA A 55 3.08 -25.90 3.62
CA ALA A 55 2.99 -27.32 3.94
C ALA A 55 2.91 -28.19 2.66
N PRO A 56 3.41 -29.44 2.67
CA PRO A 56 3.30 -30.34 1.53
C PRO A 56 1.85 -30.51 1.06
N GLY A 57 1.60 -30.31 -0.24
CA GLY A 57 0.25 -30.37 -0.82
C GLY A 57 -0.61 -29.12 -0.61
N THR A 58 -0.04 -28.04 -0.06
CA THR A 58 -0.68 -26.72 0.03
C THR A 58 0.11 -25.69 -0.77
N GLY A 59 -0.60 -24.69 -1.29
CA GLY A 59 0.00 -23.65 -2.13
C GLY A 59 -0.58 -22.28 -1.84
N ALA A 60 0.11 -21.25 -2.34
CA ALA A 60 -0.21 -19.84 -2.10
C ALA A 60 -0.21 -19.05 -3.41
N ALA A 61 -1.10 -18.07 -3.51
CA ALA A 61 -1.19 -17.15 -4.64
C ALA A 61 -0.98 -15.71 -4.14
N HIS A 62 0.12 -15.08 -4.54
CA HIS A 62 0.51 -13.72 -4.18
C HIS A 62 0.62 -12.85 -5.43
N ALA A 63 0.15 -11.62 -5.33
CA ALA A 63 0.22 -10.63 -6.40
C ALA A 63 0.84 -9.32 -5.88
N LEU A 64 1.60 -8.67 -6.75
CA LEU A 64 2.24 -7.39 -6.48
C LEU A 64 1.64 -6.33 -7.41
N ALA A 65 0.91 -5.38 -6.81
CA ALA A 65 0.27 -4.26 -7.50
C ALA A 65 1.07 -2.95 -7.35
N GLY A 66 0.76 -1.94 -8.17
CA GLY A 66 1.40 -0.62 -8.13
C GLY A 66 1.69 -0.05 -9.52
N ALA A 67 2.06 1.22 -9.55
CA ALA A 67 2.23 1.98 -10.80
C ALA A 67 3.31 1.40 -11.73
N ARG A 68 3.32 1.85 -12.99
CA ARG A 68 4.37 1.48 -13.94
C ARG A 68 5.73 1.98 -13.46
N GLY A 69 6.71 1.08 -13.40
CA GLY A 69 8.10 1.41 -13.06
C GLY A 69 8.46 1.42 -11.57
N VAL A 70 7.52 1.16 -10.65
CA VAL A 70 7.79 1.16 -9.18
C VAL A 70 8.72 0.03 -8.69
N GLY A 71 9.11 -0.90 -9.57
CA GLY A 71 10.05 -1.99 -9.26
C GLY A 71 9.42 -3.38 -9.12
N LYS A 72 8.15 -3.58 -9.51
CA LYS A 72 7.44 -4.87 -9.40
C LYS A 72 8.22 -6.04 -10.01
N SER A 73 8.55 -5.94 -11.31
CA SER A 73 9.30 -6.97 -12.05
C SER A 73 10.67 -7.28 -11.45
N HIS A 74 11.38 -6.25 -10.97
CA HIS A 74 12.68 -6.43 -10.32
C HIS A 74 12.52 -7.16 -8.96
N THR A 75 11.46 -6.83 -8.21
CA THR A 75 11.12 -7.48 -6.93
C THR A 75 10.74 -8.95 -7.14
N LEU A 76 9.90 -9.27 -8.12
CA LEU A 76 9.57 -10.66 -8.46
C LEU A 76 10.78 -11.43 -8.96
N ALA A 77 11.65 -10.81 -9.76
CA ALA A 77 12.89 -11.43 -10.22
C ALA A 77 13.85 -11.77 -9.07
N VAL A 78 13.96 -10.89 -8.06
CA VAL A 78 14.73 -11.12 -6.84
C VAL A 78 14.10 -12.21 -5.98
N PHE A 79 12.78 -12.19 -5.78
CA PHE A 79 12.07 -13.28 -5.10
C PHE A 79 12.36 -14.63 -5.78
N GLY A 80 12.24 -14.72 -7.10
CA GLY A 80 12.56 -15.92 -7.88
C GLY A 80 14.02 -16.34 -7.77
N ALA A 81 14.97 -15.39 -7.79
CA ALA A 81 16.39 -15.65 -7.61
C ALA A 81 16.70 -16.30 -6.25
N LEU A 82 16.09 -15.77 -5.19
CA LEU A 82 16.27 -16.27 -3.81
C LEU A 82 15.53 -17.58 -3.56
N ALA A 83 14.35 -17.76 -4.15
CA ALA A 83 13.63 -19.03 -4.12
C ALA A 83 14.44 -20.14 -4.79
N GLY A 84 14.89 -19.93 -6.04
CA GLY A 84 15.49 -20.97 -6.88
C GLY A 84 16.98 -21.25 -6.64
N SER A 85 17.75 -20.33 -6.06
CA SER A 85 19.21 -20.51 -5.93
C SER A 85 19.73 -20.33 -4.51
N GLU A 86 20.12 -21.44 -3.87
CA GLU A 86 20.75 -21.43 -2.54
C GLU A 86 22.04 -20.59 -2.49
N ARG A 87 22.82 -20.58 -3.58
CA ARG A 87 24.01 -19.72 -3.72
C ARG A 87 23.67 -18.22 -3.67
N LEU A 88 22.52 -17.80 -4.20
CA LEU A 88 22.14 -16.39 -4.19
C LEU A 88 21.62 -15.94 -2.81
N ARG A 89 21.03 -16.86 -2.03
CA ARG A 89 20.58 -16.58 -0.64
C ARG A 89 21.72 -16.13 0.28
N SER A 90 22.96 -16.57 0.05
CA SER A 90 24.13 -16.15 0.82
C SER A 90 24.78 -14.84 0.35
N LEU A 91 24.34 -14.29 -0.79
CA LEU A 91 24.79 -13.01 -1.34
C LEU A 91 23.86 -11.84 -0.95
N VAL A 92 22.80 -12.09 -0.19
CA VAL A 92 21.89 -11.03 0.29
C VAL A 92 22.56 -10.21 1.39
N GLU A 93 22.82 -8.94 1.11
CA GLU A 93 23.38 -7.99 2.08
C GLU A 93 22.36 -7.54 3.13
N ASP A 94 21.07 -7.47 2.79
CA ASP A 94 20.01 -7.11 3.73
C ASP A 94 19.80 -8.21 4.79
N ALA A 95 19.90 -7.83 6.06
CA ALA A 95 19.86 -8.77 7.18
C ALA A 95 18.47 -9.38 7.41
N HIS A 96 17.39 -8.68 7.07
CA HIS A 96 16.02 -9.16 7.22
C HIS A 96 15.70 -10.19 6.13
N VAL A 97 15.87 -9.80 4.87
CA VAL A 97 15.65 -10.67 3.70
C VAL A 97 16.59 -11.87 3.74
N GLY A 98 17.86 -11.66 4.09
CA GLY A 98 18.82 -12.74 4.26
C GLY A 98 18.43 -13.74 5.35
N THR A 99 17.67 -13.32 6.37
CA THR A 99 17.18 -14.22 7.43
C THR A 99 16.01 -15.07 6.94
N SER A 100 15.01 -14.48 6.30
CA SER A 100 13.88 -15.21 5.69
C SER A 100 14.35 -16.11 4.54
N ALA A 101 15.28 -15.65 3.70
CA ALA A 101 15.92 -16.47 2.66
C ALA A 101 16.65 -17.70 3.23
N ARG A 102 17.31 -17.58 4.40
CA ARG A 102 17.95 -18.71 5.09
C ARG A 102 16.95 -19.75 5.61
N ARG A 103 15.66 -19.42 5.79
CA ARG A 103 14.62 -20.42 6.15
C ARG A 103 14.30 -21.39 5.00
N LEU A 104 14.67 -21.04 3.76
CA LEU A 104 14.55 -21.92 2.60
C LEU A 104 15.71 -22.93 2.47
N VAL A 105 16.71 -22.92 3.36
CA VAL A 105 17.80 -23.91 3.36
C VAL A 105 17.22 -25.33 3.47
N GLY A 106 17.65 -26.22 2.59
CA GLY A 106 17.07 -27.56 2.43
C GLY A 106 15.77 -27.63 1.61
N ARG A 107 15.07 -26.51 1.37
CA ARG A 107 13.90 -26.44 0.47
C ARG A 107 14.33 -26.15 -0.96
N ARG A 108 14.18 -27.15 -1.83
CA ARG A 108 14.35 -27.02 -3.29
C ARG A 108 13.09 -26.42 -3.92
N CYS A 109 13.28 -25.45 -4.80
CA CYS A 109 12.20 -24.75 -5.48
C CYS A 109 12.47 -24.73 -7.00
N ALA A 110 11.53 -25.25 -7.78
CA ALA A 110 11.56 -25.19 -9.23
C ALA A 110 10.93 -23.86 -9.67
N VAL A 111 11.72 -22.91 -10.16
CA VAL A 111 11.23 -21.56 -10.50
C VAL A 111 10.98 -21.44 -12.00
N VAL A 112 9.71 -21.33 -12.39
CA VAL A 112 9.25 -21.10 -13.76
C VAL A 112 8.81 -19.65 -13.92
N ARG A 113 9.21 -18.99 -15.01
CA ARG A 113 8.77 -17.63 -15.35
C ARG A 113 7.88 -17.65 -16.59
N VAL A 114 6.75 -16.96 -16.53
CA VAL A 114 5.76 -16.85 -17.60
C VAL A 114 5.73 -15.39 -18.06
N GLU A 115 6.12 -15.15 -19.31
CA GLU A 115 6.23 -13.80 -19.87
C GLU A 115 4.95 -13.39 -20.61
N ARG A 116 4.09 -12.65 -19.91
CA ARG A 116 2.78 -12.21 -20.40
C ARG A 116 2.91 -11.21 -21.55
N GLY A 117 2.24 -11.46 -22.66
CA GLY A 117 2.27 -10.63 -23.87
C GLY A 117 3.25 -11.08 -24.94
N THR A 118 3.80 -12.30 -24.84
CA THR A 118 4.68 -12.90 -25.86
C THR A 118 3.92 -13.74 -26.88
N ARG A 119 2.71 -14.22 -26.54
CA ARG A 119 1.88 -15.07 -27.42
C ARG A 119 0.40 -14.64 -27.37
N PRO A 120 -0.49 -15.16 -28.23
CA PRO A 120 -1.91 -14.83 -28.23
C PRO A 120 -2.62 -15.04 -26.88
N THR A 121 -2.41 -16.17 -26.20
CA THR A 121 -3.11 -16.52 -24.95
C THR A 121 -2.16 -16.83 -23.78
N LEU A 122 -2.61 -16.58 -22.54
CA LEU A 122 -1.83 -16.93 -21.33
C LEU A 122 -1.57 -18.44 -21.22
N ALA A 123 -2.47 -19.28 -21.73
CA ALA A 123 -2.28 -20.73 -21.76
C ALA A 123 -1.10 -21.13 -22.67
N GLU A 124 -0.94 -20.49 -23.83
CA GLU A 124 0.22 -20.73 -24.71
C GLU A 124 1.54 -20.24 -24.10
N GLU A 125 1.52 -19.14 -23.34
CA GLU A 125 2.70 -18.61 -22.63
C GLU A 125 3.10 -19.51 -21.46
N LEU A 126 2.12 -20.03 -20.72
CA LEU A 126 2.31 -20.98 -19.64
C LEU A 126 2.83 -22.34 -20.16
N GLY A 127 2.23 -22.85 -21.25
CA GLY A 127 2.68 -24.08 -21.91
C GLY A 127 4.11 -23.98 -22.45
N ALA A 128 4.49 -22.81 -23.00
CA ALA A 128 5.86 -22.54 -23.42
C ALA A 128 6.83 -22.53 -22.23
N ALA A 129 6.51 -21.77 -21.17
CA ALA A 129 7.35 -21.69 -19.98
C ALA A 129 7.56 -23.06 -19.30
N PHE A 130 6.54 -23.92 -19.30
CA PHE A 130 6.67 -25.28 -18.81
C PHE A 130 7.41 -26.22 -19.76
N ALA A 131 7.29 -26.04 -21.09
CA ALA A 131 8.08 -26.79 -22.06
C ALA A 131 9.58 -26.43 -21.98
N ASP A 132 9.91 -25.14 -21.86
CA ASP A 132 11.28 -24.65 -21.70
C ASP A 132 11.92 -25.15 -20.38
N TYR A 133 11.15 -25.21 -19.29
CA TYR A 133 11.67 -25.62 -17.98
C TYR A 133 11.75 -27.14 -17.77
N PHE A 134 10.69 -27.88 -18.11
CA PHE A 134 10.59 -29.33 -17.87
C PHE A 134 10.93 -30.19 -19.09
N GLY A 135 11.13 -29.58 -20.25
CA GLY A 135 11.27 -30.27 -21.52
C GLY A 135 9.93 -30.75 -22.11
N GLY A 136 9.94 -30.93 -23.43
CA GLY A 136 8.78 -31.32 -24.23
C GLY A 136 8.59 -30.35 -25.40
N GLY A 137 7.45 -30.48 -26.08
CA GLY A 137 6.98 -29.46 -27.02
C GLY A 137 5.70 -28.81 -26.50
N ASP A 138 5.48 -27.53 -26.81
CA ASP A 138 4.36 -26.72 -26.32
C ASP A 138 3.00 -27.43 -26.42
N ALA A 139 2.76 -28.14 -27.54
CA ALA A 139 1.53 -28.88 -27.82
C ALA A 139 1.29 -30.12 -26.91
N GLN A 140 2.25 -30.49 -26.05
CA GLN A 140 2.11 -31.54 -25.04
C GLN A 140 1.56 -30.99 -23.71
N TRP A 141 1.62 -29.68 -23.52
CA TRP A 141 0.89 -28.98 -22.47
C TRP A 141 -0.49 -28.62 -23.05
N GLY A 142 -1.55 -28.76 -22.25
CA GLY A 142 -2.93 -28.77 -22.74
C GLY A 142 -3.47 -27.40 -23.21
N ARG A 143 -4.72 -27.09 -22.85
CA ARG A 143 -5.26 -25.72 -23.03
C ARG A 143 -5.84 -25.10 -21.76
N ASP A 144 -6.01 -25.89 -20.70
CA ASP A 144 -6.40 -25.39 -19.37
C ASP A 144 -5.15 -25.13 -18.51
N PRO A 145 -4.89 -23.87 -18.11
CA PRO A 145 -3.82 -23.52 -17.17
C PRO A 145 -3.87 -24.22 -15.81
N ALA A 146 -5.05 -24.60 -15.30
CA ALA A 146 -5.17 -25.33 -14.04
C ALA A 146 -4.69 -26.79 -14.18
N GLU A 147 -5.01 -27.46 -15.29
CA GLU A 147 -4.46 -28.77 -15.63
C GLU A 147 -2.94 -28.69 -15.86
N MET A 148 -2.47 -27.67 -16.59
CA MET A 148 -1.03 -27.45 -16.80
C MET A 148 -0.27 -27.29 -15.48
N LEU A 149 -0.79 -26.50 -14.54
CA LEU A 149 -0.21 -26.35 -13.19
C LEU A 149 -0.16 -27.68 -12.44
N THR A 150 -1.20 -28.50 -12.55
CA THR A 150 -1.26 -29.85 -11.94
C THR A 150 -0.17 -30.77 -12.51
N VAL A 151 0.02 -30.76 -13.84
CA VAL A 151 1.06 -31.53 -14.52
C VAL A 151 2.45 -31.00 -14.18
N ALA A 152 2.66 -29.68 -14.14
CA ALA A 152 3.94 -29.08 -13.77
C ALA A 152 4.32 -29.40 -12.32
N ALA A 153 3.36 -29.31 -11.38
CA ALA A 153 3.56 -29.65 -9.98
C ALA A 153 3.91 -31.15 -9.79
N SER A 154 3.33 -32.05 -10.60
CA SER A 154 3.69 -33.48 -10.55
C SER A 154 5.06 -33.78 -11.16
N ARG A 155 5.53 -32.98 -12.15
CA ARG A 155 6.88 -33.09 -12.72
C ARG A 155 7.98 -32.51 -11.82
N ALA A 156 7.67 -31.52 -10.99
CA ALA A 156 8.59 -30.92 -10.00
C ALA A 156 8.88 -31.82 -8.78
N THR A 157 9.04 -33.14 -8.97
CA THR A 157 8.99 -34.18 -7.93
C THR A 157 9.85 -33.88 -6.68
N GLY A 158 9.18 -33.61 -5.56
CA GLY A 158 9.83 -33.33 -4.27
C GLY A 158 10.35 -31.91 -4.09
N GLU A 159 10.09 -31.02 -5.05
CA GLU A 159 10.39 -29.58 -4.99
C GLU A 159 9.10 -28.76 -4.88
N THR A 160 9.22 -27.50 -4.46
CA THR A 160 8.09 -26.54 -4.49
C THR A 160 8.11 -25.80 -5.82
N LEU A 161 7.04 -25.90 -6.61
CA LEU A 161 6.95 -25.18 -7.88
C LEU A 161 6.65 -23.71 -7.60
N VAL A 162 7.48 -22.80 -8.09
CA VAL A 162 7.28 -21.35 -7.99
C VAL A 162 7.03 -20.82 -9.39
N VAL A 163 5.80 -20.40 -9.67
CA VAL A 163 5.41 -19.83 -10.97
C VAL A 163 5.33 -18.33 -10.85
N ILE A 164 6.16 -17.61 -11.62
CA ILE A 164 6.19 -16.15 -11.64
C ILE A 164 5.60 -15.66 -12.96
N VAL A 165 4.44 -15.02 -12.90
CA VAL A 165 3.78 -14.39 -14.04
C VAL A 165 4.06 -12.90 -14.03
N ASP A 166 4.83 -12.42 -15.00
CA ASP A 166 5.14 -10.99 -15.19
C ASP A 166 4.96 -10.62 -16.66
N THR A 167 4.86 -9.32 -16.96
CA THR A 167 4.59 -8.84 -18.32
C THR A 167 5.91 -8.61 -19.06
N ALA A 168 6.08 -9.25 -20.21
CA ALA A 168 7.35 -9.31 -20.95
C ALA A 168 7.96 -7.92 -21.20
N PHE A 169 9.27 -7.78 -20.96
CA PHE A 169 9.98 -6.51 -21.08
C PHE A 169 10.10 -6.02 -22.53
N ASN A 170 10.29 -6.95 -23.46
CA ASN A 170 10.53 -6.72 -24.89
C ASN A 170 9.25 -6.71 -25.75
N ARG A 171 8.06 -6.73 -25.16
CA ARG A 171 6.80 -6.85 -25.89
C ARG A 171 6.60 -5.68 -26.88
N PRO A 172 6.12 -5.95 -28.11
CA PRO A 172 5.94 -4.91 -29.13
C PRO A 172 4.73 -4.00 -28.86
N ALA A 173 3.79 -4.40 -28.00
CA ALA A 173 2.56 -3.67 -27.69
C ALA A 173 2.04 -3.95 -26.26
N ARG A 174 1.08 -3.14 -25.79
CA ARG A 174 0.35 -3.38 -24.52
C ARG A 174 -0.43 -4.69 -24.60
N VAL A 175 -0.40 -5.49 -23.53
CA VAL A 175 -1.30 -6.64 -23.38
C VAL A 175 -2.72 -6.11 -23.19
N ALA A 176 -3.57 -6.29 -24.19
CA ALA A 176 -4.93 -5.76 -24.24
C ALA A 176 -6.03 -6.81 -24.01
N ARG A 177 -5.66 -8.08 -23.83
CA ARG A 177 -6.56 -9.19 -23.51
C ARG A 177 -6.86 -9.25 -22.01
N ASP A 178 -8.04 -9.73 -21.63
CA ASP A 178 -8.39 -10.00 -20.24
C ASP A 178 -7.95 -11.42 -19.83
N ASP A 179 -6.90 -11.49 -19.00
CA ASP A 179 -6.41 -12.73 -18.39
C ASP A 179 -6.95 -12.94 -16.97
N GLY A 180 -7.75 -12.01 -16.43
CA GLY A 180 -8.21 -12.01 -15.03
C GLY A 180 -8.92 -13.29 -14.58
N PRO A 181 -9.93 -13.79 -15.33
CA PRO A 181 -10.61 -15.04 -15.01
C PRO A 181 -9.67 -16.26 -15.00
N VAL A 182 -8.72 -16.31 -15.93
CA VAL A 182 -7.73 -17.40 -16.04
C VAL A 182 -6.77 -17.38 -14.85
N LEU A 183 -6.26 -16.21 -14.50
CA LEU A 183 -5.39 -16.01 -13.34
C LEU A 183 -6.09 -16.35 -12.02
N GLY A 184 -7.39 -16.04 -11.89
CA GLY A 184 -8.21 -16.42 -10.73
C GLY A 184 -8.47 -17.94 -10.64
N ALA A 185 -8.66 -18.62 -11.78
CA ALA A 185 -8.75 -20.08 -11.83
C ALA A 185 -7.42 -20.74 -11.42
N MET A 186 -6.29 -20.24 -11.92
CA MET A 186 -4.95 -20.69 -11.51
C MET A 186 -4.73 -20.52 -9.99
N ALA A 187 -5.04 -19.35 -9.43
CA ALA A 187 -4.92 -19.08 -8.00
C ALA A 187 -5.86 -19.93 -7.12
N SER A 188 -7.00 -20.36 -7.66
CA SER A 188 -7.90 -21.30 -6.99
C SER A 188 -7.32 -22.72 -7.00
N ALA A 189 -6.77 -23.16 -8.13
CA ALA A 189 -6.19 -24.50 -8.30
C ALA A 189 -4.96 -24.73 -7.41
N VAL A 190 -4.05 -23.75 -7.29
CA VAL A 190 -2.80 -23.93 -6.52
C VAL A 190 -3.00 -24.16 -5.02
N ARG A 191 -4.17 -23.84 -4.44
CA ARG A 191 -4.42 -23.96 -2.99
C ARG A 191 -4.21 -25.39 -2.46
N SER A 192 -4.44 -26.41 -3.28
CA SER A 192 -4.26 -27.83 -2.97
C SER A 192 -3.09 -28.49 -3.70
N MET A 193 -2.06 -27.71 -4.06
CA MET A 193 -0.87 -28.15 -4.78
C MET A 193 0.38 -27.55 -4.14
N ASN A 194 1.55 -28.20 -4.23
CA ASN A 194 2.81 -27.66 -3.70
C ASN A 194 3.39 -26.53 -4.59
N VAL A 195 2.60 -25.47 -4.78
CA VAL A 195 2.83 -24.40 -5.77
C VAL A 195 2.73 -23.02 -5.10
N PHE A 196 3.70 -22.16 -5.36
CA PHE A 196 3.63 -20.73 -5.07
C PHE A 196 3.45 -19.96 -6.39
N LEU A 197 2.32 -19.27 -6.54
CA LEU A 197 2.01 -18.46 -7.72
C LEU A 197 2.22 -16.98 -7.40
N ALA A 198 3.19 -16.36 -8.08
CA ALA A 198 3.53 -14.94 -7.97
C ALA A 198 3.09 -14.19 -9.22
N LEU A 199 2.42 -13.05 -9.08
CA LEU A 199 1.85 -12.28 -10.20
C LEU A 199 2.22 -10.79 -10.13
N ALA A 200 2.66 -10.19 -11.23
CA ALA A 200 2.73 -8.73 -11.38
C ALA A 200 1.41 -8.17 -11.93
N LEU A 201 0.78 -7.30 -11.14
CA LEU A 201 -0.38 -6.51 -11.55
C LEU A 201 0.09 -5.10 -11.93
N ASP A 202 -0.14 -4.71 -13.18
CA ASP A 202 -0.10 -3.30 -13.57
C ASP A 202 -1.45 -2.67 -13.23
N ASP A 203 -1.47 -1.43 -12.75
CA ASP A 203 -2.69 -0.65 -12.52
C ASP A 203 -3.56 -0.51 -13.81
N ASP A 204 -2.96 -0.80 -14.96
CA ASP A 204 -3.49 -0.74 -16.32
C ASP A 204 -4.09 -2.05 -16.86
N ILE A 205 -4.39 -3.04 -16.01
CA ILE A 205 -5.16 -4.22 -16.45
C ILE A 205 -6.56 -3.74 -16.88
N ALA A 206 -6.79 -3.73 -18.19
CA ALA A 206 -8.04 -3.25 -18.78
C ALA A 206 -9.20 -4.14 -18.32
N GLY A 207 -10.26 -3.53 -17.78
CA GLY A 207 -11.33 -4.25 -17.06
C GLY A 207 -11.23 -4.13 -15.54
N ALA A 208 -10.82 -2.96 -15.02
CA ALA A 208 -10.76 -2.66 -13.59
C ALA A 208 -12.13 -2.79 -12.87
N ASP A 209 -13.21 -2.92 -13.63
CA ASP A 209 -14.51 -3.42 -13.22
C ASP A 209 -14.72 -4.83 -13.82
N GLY A 210 -14.66 -5.86 -12.96
CA GLY A 210 -14.77 -7.27 -13.34
C GLY A 210 -13.53 -8.10 -13.02
N ALA A 211 -12.43 -7.91 -13.75
CA ALA A 211 -11.22 -8.74 -13.63
C ALA A 211 -10.61 -8.69 -12.22
N ASN A 212 -10.63 -7.51 -11.59
CA ASN A 212 -10.13 -7.34 -10.22
C ASN A 212 -10.95 -8.09 -9.16
N VAL A 213 -12.25 -8.36 -9.38
CA VAL A 213 -13.08 -9.08 -8.39
C VAL A 213 -12.64 -10.54 -8.26
N ALA A 214 -12.32 -11.18 -9.39
CA ALA A 214 -11.77 -12.54 -9.41
C ALA A 214 -10.38 -12.60 -8.75
N LEU A 215 -9.53 -11.60 -8.97
CA LEU A 215 -8.18 -11.55 -8.41
C LEU A 215 -8.16 -11.23 -6.90
N VAL A 216 -8.91 -10.22 -6.45
CA VAL A 216 -8.99 -9.79 -5.04
C VAL A 216 -9.54 -10.89 -4.11
N SER A 217 -10.38 -11.79 -4.64
CA SER A 217 -10.91 -12.94 -3.87
C SER A 217 -9.99 -14.17 -3.87
N THR A 218 -9.03 -14.26 -4.80
CA THR A 218 -8.20 -15.46 -5.00
C THR A 218 -6.74 -15.29 -4.60
N TYR A 219 -6.15 -14.10 -4.79
CA TYR A 219 -4.77 -13.74 -4.45
C TYR A 219 -4.64 -12.94 -3.15
N HIS A 220 -3.51 -13.08 -2.46
CA HIS A 220 -3.02 -12.08 -1.52
C HIS A 220 -2.32 -10.96 -2.29
N ILE A 221 -2.85 -9.73 -2.25
CA ILE A 221 -2.31 -8.60 -3.00
C ILE A 221 -1.49 -7.67 -2.08
N ASP A 222 -0.19 -7.61 -2.29
CA ASP A 222 0.69 -6.57 -1.73
C ASP A 222 0.78 -5.38 -2.73
N TYR A 223 0.92 -4.16 -2.20
CA TYR A 223 1.04 -2.94 -3.02
C TYR A 223 2.43 -2.30 -2.88
N LEU A 224 3.08 -1.98 -3.99
CA LEU A 224 4.38 -1.30 -4.03
C LEU A 224 4.21 0.18 -4.39
N ASP A 225 4.22 1.02 -3.36
CA ASP A 225 4.03 2.47 -3.48
C ASP A 225 5.20 3.18 -4.19
N PRO A 226 4.95 4.17 -5.08
CA PRO A 226 5.99 5.01 -5.68
C PRO A 226 6.97 5.66 -4.69
N GLU A 227 6.59 5.93 -3.44
CA GLU A 227 7.48 6.42 -2.37
C GLU A 227 8.68 5.48 -2.12
N ASN A 228 8.57 4.19 -2.44
CA ASN A 228 9.70 3.27 -2.44
C ASN A 228 10.81 3.72 -3.41
N LEU A 229 10.45 4.16 -4.63
CA LEU A 229 11.44 4.70 -5.58
C LEU A 229 12.11 5.95 -5.04
N TYR A 230 11.40 6.77 -4.28
CA TYR A 230 11.96 8.01 -3.74
C TYR A 230 12.96 7.72 -2.62
N ARG A 231 12.72 6.67 -1.81
CA ARG A 231 13.69 6.15 -0.84
C ARG A 231 14.92 5.55 -1.52
N VAL A 232 14.74 4.77 -2.59
CA VAL A 232 15.88 4.24 -3.37
C VAL A 232 16.69 5.38 -4.00
N ALA A 233 16.02 6.37 -4.58
CA ALA A 233 16.66 7.56 -5.12
C ALA A 233 17.45 8.31 -4.03
N ASP A 234 16.85 8.55 -2.87
CA ASP A 234 17.48 9.25 -1.75
C ASP A 234 18.76 8.58 -1.23
N GLN A 235 18.68 7.27 -0.96
CA GLN A 235 19.72 6.52 -0.28
C GLN A 235 20.85 6.03 -1.21
N PHE A 236 20.54 5.75 -2.48
CA PHE A 236 21.47 5.07 -3.39
C PHE A 236 21.85 5.87 -4.64
N VAL A 237 21.03 6.84 -5.09
CA VAL A 237 21.27 7.56 -6.35
C VAL A 237 21.65 9.02 -6.12
N LEU A 238 20.85 9.74 -5.35
CA LEU A 238 20.92 11.19 -5.11
C LEU A 238 21.45 11.44 -3.70
N ARG A 239 22.57 10.81 -3.34
CA ARG A 239 23.10 10.83 -1.98
C ARG A 239 23.38 12.25 -1.50
N LYS A 240 22.77 12.63 -0.38
CA LYS A 240 22.97 13.94 0.26
C LYS A 240 24.28 13.93 1.02
N ARG A 241 25.03 15.03 0.94
CA ARG A 241 26.19 15.24 1.81
C ARG A 241 25.72 15.40 3.26
N PRO A 242 26.55 15.09 4.26
CA PRO A 242 26.21 15.34 5.66
C PRO A 242 25.84 16.82 5.90
N GLN A 243 24.89 17.06 6.82
CA GLN A 243 24.48 18.40 7.30
C GLN A 243 23.72 19.30 6.31
N VAL A 244 23.41 18.88 5.08
CA VAL A 244 22.73 19.73 4.07
C VAL A 244 21.21 19.92 4.30
N GLY A 245 20.64 19.26 5.31
CA GLY A 245 19.19 19.23 5.54
C GLY A 245 18.55 20.60 5.81
N ASP A 246 19.27 21.51 6.46
CA ASP A 246 18.80 22.88 6.65
C ASP A 246 18.88 23.70 5.36
N THR A 247 19.92 23.54 4.55
CA THR A 247 20.02 24.20 3.23
C THR A 247 18.92 23.73 2.27
N LEU A 248 18.62 22.42 2.24
CA LEU A 248 17.49 21.89 1.47
C LEU A 248 16.14 22.42 1.96
N ARG A 249 15.98 22.67 3.26
CA ARG A 249 14.80 23.34 3.83
C ARG A 249 14.70 24.80 3.39
N GLU A 250 15.80 25.55 3.39
CA GLU A 250 15.83 26.93 2.90
C GLU A 250 15.48 27.00 1.40
N ILE A 251 16.02 26.09 0.58
CA ILE A 251 15.67 25.96 -0.85
C ILE A 251 14.18 25.66 -1.03
N TYR A 252 13.64 24.66 -0.31
CA TYR A 252 12.23 24.30 -0.37
C TYR A 252 11.32 25.48 0.00
N GLN A 253 11.63 26.17 1.10
CA GLN A 253 10.88 27.35 1.56
C GLN A 253 10.96 28.50 0.56
N HIS A 254 12.10 28.69 -0.12
CA HIS A 254 12.24 29.68 -1.17
C HIS A 254 11.35 29.34 -2.38
N LEU A 255 11.44 28.12 -2.91
CA LEU A 255 10.62 27.68 -4.06
C LEU A 255 9.12 27.79 -3.75
N ARG A 256 8.68 27.35 -2.56
CA ARG A 256 7.29 27.45 -2.11
C ARG A 256 6.81 28.90 -1.91
N ALA A 257 7.72 29.86 -1.77
CA ALA A 257 7.39 31.28 -1.66
C ALA A 257 7.41 32.04 -3.00
N THR A 258 8.10 31.51 -4.02
CA THR A 258 8.30 32.19 -5.32
C THR A 258 7.58 31.53 -6.49
N VAL A 259 7.35 30.22 -6.44
CA VAL A 259 6.70 29.44 -7.50
C VAL A 259 5.25 29.12 -7.09
N TYR A 260 4.29 29.41 -7.98
CA TYR A 260 2.88 29.10 -7.75
C TYR A 260 2.64 27.60 -7.68
N ASP A 261 1.77 27.20 -6.75
CA ASP A 261 1.33 25.81 -6.55
C ASP A 261 2.46 24.77 -6.47
N PHE A 262 3.62 25.17 -5.92
CA PHE A 262 4.69 24.26 -5.51
C PHE A 262 4.27 23.49 -4.24
N ASN A 263 3.37 22.53 -4.44
CA ASN A 263 2.56 21.91 -3.40
C ASN A 263 3.11 20.55 -2.88
N TRP A 264 4.29 20.12 -3.34
CA TRP A 264 4.96 18.91 -2.84
C TRP A 264 5.42 19.06 -1.38
N SER A 265 5.49 17.93 -0.67
CA SER A 265 6.01 17.90 0.71
C SER A 265 7.51 18.17 0.74
N GLN A 266 7.99 18.77 1.83
CA GLN A 266 9.42 19.00 2.04
C GLN A 266 10.22 17.68 2.04
N SER A 267 9.64 16.58 2.54
CA SER A 267 10.27 15.26 2.55
C SER A 267 10.45 14.70 1.14
N ARG A 268 9.40 14.72 0.29
CA ARG A 268 9.49 14.27 -1.11
C ARG A 268 10.46 15.13 -1.91
N PHE A 269 10.41 16.45 -1.72
CA PHE A 269 11.38 17.37 -2.32
C PHE A 269 12.82 17.04 -1.90
N ALA A 270 13.09 16.88 -0.60
CA ALA A 270 14.43 16.58 -0.10
C ALA A 270 14.94 15.21 -0.60
N ALA A 271 14.08 14.19 -0.61
CA ALA A 271 14.43 12.86 -1.12
C ALA A 271 14.83 12.88 -2.61
N LEU A 272 14.12 13.66 -3.43
CA LEU A 272 14.34 13.71 -4.88
C LEU A 272 15.31 14.79 -5.34
N TYR A 273 15.71 15.74 -4.48
CA TYR A 273 16.63 16.82 -4.85
C TYR A 273 17.94 16.28 -5.47
N PRO A 274 18.41 16.82 -6.62
CA PRO A 274 17.96 18.02 -7.34
C PRO A 274 16.91 17.77 -8.43
N VAL A 275 16.31 16.58 -8.49
CA VAL A 275 15.24 16.27 -9.44
C VAL A 275 13.92 16.81 -8.93
N HIS A 276 13.18 17.49 -9.80
CA HIS A 276 11.86 18.03 -9.46
C HIS A 276 10.86 16.87 -9.21
N PRO A 277 10.06 16.87 -8.12
CA PRO A 277 9.18 15.75 -7.78
C PRO A 277 8.26 15.27 -8.91
N LEU A 278 7.70 16.20 -9.69
CA LEU A 278 6.86 15.92 -10.84
C LEU A 278 7.50 15.00 -11.91
N VAL A 279 8.84 14.98 -12.03
CA VAL A 279 9.57 14.07 -12.93
C VAL A 279 9.39 12.61 -12.50
N ALA A 280 9.31 12.35 -11.20
CA ALA A 280 9.07 11.02 -10.67
C ALA A 280 7.58 10.64 -10.78
N GLU A 281 6.67 11.62 -10.73
CA GLU A 281 5.22 11.46 -10.87
C GLU A 281 4.78 11.28 -12.34
N SER A 282 5.57 11.77 -13.32
CA SER A 282 5.36 11.56 -14.76
C SER A 282 6.05 10.30 -15.31
N ALA A 283 6.98 9.70 -14.55
CA ALA A 283 7.72 8.51 -14.98
C ALA A 283 6.84 7.31 -15.40
N PRO A 284 5.67 7.04 -14.78
CA PRO A 284 4.76 5.99 -15.24
C PRO A 284 4.21 6.24 -16.66
N GLY A 285 3.85 7.49 -16.98
CA GLY A 285 3.36 7.90 -18.31
C GLY A 285 4.44 7.85 -19.39
N VAL A 286 5.68 8.22 -19.06
CA VAL A 286 6.83 8.01 -19.95
C VAL A 286 7.05 6.52 -20.23
N ARG A 287 6.98 5.68 -19.18
CA ARG A 287 7.17 4.22 -19.28
C ARG A 287 6.00 3.48 -19.95
N LEU A 288 4.86 4.13 -20.17
CA LEU A 288 3.77 3.60 -21.01
C LEU A 288 4.24 3.41 -22.47
N TYR A 289 5.02 4.37 -22.99
CA TYR A 289 5.50 4.39 -24.38
C TYR A 289 6.97 4.04 -24.55
N VAL A 290 7.79 4.19 -23.50
CA VAL A 290 9.21 3.81 -23.49
C VAL A 290 9.42 2.75 -22.39
N PRO A 291 9.20 1.45 -22.66
CA PRO A 291 9.32 0.39 -21.64
C PRO A 291 10.70 0.33 -20.97
N ALA A 292 11.75 0.69 -21.71
CA ALA A 292 13.12 0.80 -21.25
C ALA A 292 13.40 2.03 -20.35
N PHE A 293 12.44 2.95 -20.15
CA PHE A 293 12.66 4.12 -19.29
C PHE A 293 12.71 3.71 -17.81
N SER A 294 13.76 4.16 -17.13
CA SER A 294 13.95 3.97 -15.69
C SER A 294 14.19 5.31 -15.01
N PHE A 295 13.30 5.69 -14.09
CA PHE A 295 13.41 6.93 -13.32
C PHE A 295 14.76 7.03 -12.58
N LEU A 296 15.25 5.95 -11.98
CA LEU A 296 16.51 5.96 -11.22
C LEU A 296 17.74 6.16 -12.13
N SER A 297 17.74 5.53 -13.31
CA SER A 297 18.78 5.69 -14.34
C SER A 297 18.81 7.11 -14.91
N PHE A 298 17.61 7.67 -15.19
CA PHE A 298 17.44 9.06 -15.58
C PHE A 298 17.93 10.01 -14.49
N ALA A 299 17.47 9.84 -13.25
CA ALA A 299 17.81 10.71 -12.12
C ALA A 299 19.32 10.73 -11.84
N ALA A 300 19.97 9.56 -11.86
CA ALA A 300 21.43 9.44 -11.77
C ALA A 300 22.14 10.30 -12.83
N THR A 301 21.78 10.10 -14.09
CA THR A 301 22.41 10.73 -15.25
C THR A 301 22.14 12.23 -15.30
N ALA A 302 20.90 12.65 -15.06
CA ALA A 302 20.50 14.05 -15.06
C ALA A 302 21.12 14.82 -13.89
N ALA A 303 21.09 14.26 -12.67
CA ALA A 303 21.72 14.89 -11.51
C ALA A 303 23.25 15.02 -11.67
N ALA A 304 23.92 14.03 -12.26
CA ALA A 304 25.35 14.10 -12.59
C ALA A 304 25.66 15.28 -13.54
N ARG A 305 24.87 15.44 -14.61
CA ARG A 305 24.97 16.59 -15.53
C ARG A 305 24.62 17.93 -14.86
N ALA A 306 23.71 17.92 -13.89
CA ALA A 306 23.24 19.11 -13.19
C ALA A 306 24.20 19.64 -12.11
N THR A 307 25.19 18.86 -11.67
CA THR A 307 26.10 19.18 -10.53
C THR A 307 26.66 20.61 -10.48
N GLN A 308 27.00 21.24 -11.61
CA GLN A 308 27.58 22.60 -11.64
C GLN A 308 26.53 23.74 -11.67
N ARG A 309 25.23 23.43 -11.80
CA ARG A 309 24.13 24.42 -11.80
C ARG A 309 23.93 25.01 -10.39
N PRO A 310 23.33 26.22 -10.28
CA PRO A 310 22.87 26.77 -9.00
C PRO A 310 21.88 25.84 -8.29
N ALA A 311 21.83 25.88 -6.97
CA ALA A 311 20.97 24.98 -6.18
C ALA A 311 19.46 25.13 -6.40
N LEU A 312 19.00 26.24 -7.01
CA LEU A 312 17.59 26.44 -7.41
C LEU A 312 17.26 25.88 -8.80
N SER A 313 18.27 25.51 -9.60
CA SER A 313 18.11 25.07 -10.99
C SER A 313 17.97 23.55 -11.06
N LEU A 314 16.81 23.05 -10.61
CA LEU A 314 16.47 21.62 -10.59
C LEU A 314 16.51 20.95 -11.97
N VAL A 315 16.47 19.62 -12.00
CA VAL A 315 16.16 18.83 -13.21
C VAL A 315 14.65 18.79 -13.41
N LEU A 316 14.17 19.19 -14.58
CA LEU A 316 12.76 19.41 -14.90
C LEU A 316 12.25 18.45 -16.01
N LEU A 317 10.99 18.59 -16.41
CA LEU A 317 10.33 17.71 -17.41
C LEU A 317 10.86 17.87 -18.84
N ASP A 318 11.43 19.03 -19.20
CA ASP A 318 12.04 19.23 -20.51
C ASP A 318 13.28 18.33 -20.71
N GLU A 319 14.05 18.08 -19.64
CA GLU A 319 15.16 17.13 -19.67
C GLU A 319 14.69 15.67 -19.79
N VAL A 320 13.48 15.36 -19.29
CA VAL A 320 12.84 14.05 -19.46
C VAL A 320 12.44 13.86 -20.92
N PHE A 321 11.80 14.88 -21.52
CA PHE A 321 11.49 14.89 -22.95
C PHE A 321 12.76 14.69 -23.79
N ASP A 322 13.80 15.49 -23.57
CA ASP A 322 15.05 15.41 -24.34
C ASP A 322 15.79 14.07 -24.18
N ALA A 323 15.63 13.39 -23.04
CA ALA A 323 16.20 12.07 -22.81
C ALA A 323 15.38 10.93 -23.44
N THR A 324 14.12 11.16 -23.82
CA THR A 324 13.18 10.11 -24.23
C THR A 324 12.56 10.32 -25.62
N GLU A 325 12.63 11.52 -26.18
CA GLU A 325 12.13 11.88 -27.52
C GLU A 325 12.54 10.86 -28.61
N PRO A 326 13.80 10.40 -28.73
CA PRO A 326 14.18 9.45 -29.77
C PRO A 326 13.47 8.08 -29.69
N GLU A 327 13.06 7.67 -28.48
CA GLU A 327 12.30 6.44 -28.25
C GLU A 327 10.80 6.69 -28.36
N LEU A 328 10.29 7.80 -27.80
CA LEU A 328 8.90 8.21 -27.92
C LEU A 328 8.47 8.34 -29.40
N ARG A 329 9.33 8.88 -30.27
CA ARG A 329 9.09 8.99 -31.72
C ARG A 329 9.00 7.64 -32.46
N LYS A 330 9.39 6.52 -31.83
CA LYS A 330 9.20 5.16 -32.39
C LYS A 330 7.79 4.61 -32.11
N SER A 331 7.06 5.21 -31.17
CA SER A 331 5.69 4.81 -30.86
C SER A 331 4.73 5.26 -31.98
N ALA A 332 4.08 4.30 -32.64
CA ALA A 332 3.04 4.59 -33.63
C ALA A 332 1.88 5.40 -33.02
N GLU A 333 1.54 5.16 -31.75
CA GLU A 333 0.49 5.85 -31.00
C GLU A 333 0.80 7.35 -30.76
N LEU A 334 2.08 7.75 -30.83
CA LEU A 334 2.53 9.13 -30.62
C LEU A 334 2.83 9.89 -31.92
N SER A 335 2.61 9.28 -33.09
CA SER A 335 2.87 9.89 -34.40
C SER A 335 2.16 11.25 -34.59
N ALA A 336 0.84 11.30 -34.47
CA ALA A 336 0.05 12.53 -34.60
C ALA A 336 0.35 13.60 -33.50
N PRO A 337 0.58 13.23 -32.22
CA PRO A 337 1.16 14.15 -31.23
C PRO A 337 2.50 14.76 -31.67
N PHE A 338 3.42 13.97 -32.23
CA PHE A 338 4.72 14.48 -32.70
C PHE A 338 4.59 15.38 -33.94
N GLU A 339 3.75 15.04 -34.91
CA GLU A 339 3.44 15.94 -36.04
C GLU A 339 2.91 17.29 -35.54
N THR A 340 2.07 17.28 -34.49
CA THR A 340 1.57 18.50 -33.84
C THR A 340 2.69 19.26 -33.12
N TYR A 341 3.55 18.58 -32.37
CA TYR A 341 4.69 19.16 -31.67
C TYR A 341 5.70 19.82 -32.64
N ASP A 342 6.02 19.14 -33.74
CA ASP A 342 6.93 19.63 -34.77
C ASP A 342 6.34 20.84 -35.49
N TYR A 343 5.06 20.77 -35.90
CA TYR A 343 4.33 21.89 -36.47
C TYR A 343 4.31 23.12 -35.53
N LEU A 344 4.03 22.94 -34.25
CA LEU A 344 4.03 24.03 -33.26
C LEU A 344 5.43 24.62 -33.06
N THR A 345 6.47 23.78 -33.09
CA THR A 345 7.86 24.22 -32.97
C THR A 345 8.30 25.07 -34.17
N GLU A 346 7.99 24.63 -35.39
CA GLU A 346 8.39 25.30 -36.64
C GLU A 346 7.50 26.49 -37.01
N SER A 347 6.18 26.37 -36.82
CA SER A 347 5.20 27.35 -37.32
C SER A 347 4.72 28.34 -36.27
N CYS A 348 4.62 27.96 -34.99
CA CYS A 348 4.19 28.85 -33.91
C CYS A 348 5.39 29.45 -33.16
N ILE A 349 6.19 28.60 -32.52
CA ILE A 349 7.30 29.04 -31.66
C ILE A 349 8.38 29.80 -32.43
N ALA A 350 8.68 29.42 -33.67
CA ALA A 350 9.67 30.14 -34.49
C ALA A 350 9.26 31.59 -34.81
N GLN A 351 7.95 31.91 -34.79
CA GLN A 351 7.43 33.25 -35.06
C GLN A 351 7.45 34.16 -33.81
N LEU A 352 7.50 33.59 -32.60
CA LEU A 352 7.54 34.36 -31.35
C LEU A 352 8.78 35.28 -31.26
N PRO A 353 8.72 36.36 -30.46
CA PRO A 353 9.90 37.14 -30.06
C PRO A 353 10.99 36.24 -29.46
N VAL A 354 12.27 36.48 -29.81
CA VAL A 354 13.41 35.61 -29.44
C VAL A 354 13.47 35.29 -27.94
N MET A 355 13.14 36.26 -27.08
CA MET A 355 13.14 36.10 -25.62
C MET A 355 12.04 35.15 -25.10
N GLN A 356 10.92 35.01 -25.83
CA GLN A 356 9.81 34.13 -25.45
C GLN A 356 9.97 32.71 -26.00
N ARG A 357 10.72 32.52 -27.09
CA ARG A 357 10.91 31.21 -27.75
C ARG A 357 11.41 30.12 -26.81
N TYR A 358 12.30 30.46 -25.89
CA TYR A 358 12.87 29.47 -24.95
C TYR A 358 11.80 28.93 -24.00
N GLN A 359 11.09 29.82 -23.31
CA GLN A 359 10.00 29.45 -22.40
C GLN A 359 8.88 28.69 -23.10
N ALA A 360 8.49 29.12 -24.32
CA ALA A 360 7.47 28.42 -25.11
C ALA A 360 7.87 26.97 -25.47
N ARG A 361 9.16 26.69 -25.75
CA ARG A 361 9.64 25.31 -25.95
C ARG A 361 9.61 24.49 -24.67
N LEU A 362 10.01 25.07 -23.54
CA LEU A 362 9.94 24.38 -22.24
C LEU A 362 8.50 23.99 -21.89
N ILE A 363 7.56 24.90 -22.13
CA ILE A 363 6.12 24.67 -21.96
C ILE A 363 5.66 23.55 -22.90
N LEU A 364 5.98 23.60 -24.19
CA LEU A 364 5.55 22.60 -25.17
C LEU A 364 6.10 21.19 -24.85
N LYS A 365 7.39 21.07 -24.49
CA LYS A 365 8.01 19.80 -24.07
C LYS A 365 7.36 19.24 -22.79
N SER A 366 7.17 20.08 -21.78
CA SER A 366 6.60 19.65 -20.51
C SER A 366 5.13 19.25 -20.65
N LEU A 367 4.38 19.99 -21.48
CA LEU A 367 3.00 19.66 -21.86
C LEU A 367 2.93 18.30 -22.56
N PHE A 368 3.87 18.00 -23.46
CA PHE A 368 3.94 16.69 -24.13
C PHE A 368 4.14 15.56 -23.11
N VAL A 369 5.12 15.69 -22.20
CA VAL A 369 5.39 14.68 -21.15
C VAL A 369 4.19 14.48 -20.22
N LEU A 370 3.51 15.57 -19.82
CA LEU A 370 2.31 15.52 -18.97
C LEU A 370 1.05 15.03 -19.72
N SER A 371 1.09 14.94 -21.05
CA SER A 371 -0.03 14.40 -21.83
C SER A 371 0.03 12.87 -21.97
N LEU A 372 1.18 12.24 -21.70
CA LEU A 372 1.39 10.81 -21.91
C LEU A 372 0.50 9.90 -21.02
N ASP A 373 0.07 10.37 -19.85
CA ASP A 373 -0.85 9.66 -18.96
C ASP A 373 -2.25 10.28 -18.90
N GLY A 374 -2.60 11.11 -19.88
CA GLY A 374 -3.92 11.75 -19.98
C GLY A 374 -4.15 12.95 -19.05
N ARG A 375 -3.13 13.42 -18.33
CA ARG A 375 -3.30 14.51 -17.34
C ARG A 375 -3.25 15.92 -17.94
N GLY A 376 -2.42 16.14 -18.96
CA GLY A 376 -2.16 17.48 -19.49
C GLY A 376 -1.67 18.47 -18.42
N ALA A 377 -1.88 19.77 -18.62
CA ALA A 377 -1.51 20.80 -17.65
C ALA A 377 -2.41 22.05 -17.69
N THR A 378 -2.68 22.63 -16.52
CA THR A 378 -3.12 24.04 -16.39
C THR A 378 -1.93 25.00 -16.43
N SER A 379 -2.20 26.31 -16.52
CA SER A 379 -1.17 27.34 -16.47
C SER A 379 -0.40 27.37 -15.14
N ARG A 380 -1.05 27.06 -14.01
CA ARG A 380 -0.40 26.97 -12.69
C ARG A 380 0.47 25.72 -12.55
N GLU A 381 -0.04 24.57 -12.96
CA GLU A 381 0.73 23.33 -12.98
C GLU A 381 1.98 23.47 -13.86
N MET A 382 1.85 24.18 -15.00
CA MET A 382 2.99 24.49 -15.87
C MET A 382 4.00 25.44 -15.20
N CYS A 383 3.55 26.44 -14.43
CA CYS A 383 4.46 27.27 -13.62
C CYS A 383 5.20 26.46 -12.56
N ALA A 384 4.51 25.54 -11.86
CA ALA A 384 5.12 24.65 -10.90
C ALA A 384 6.16 23.72 -11.56
N ALA A 385 5.77 23.06 -12.66
CA ALA A 385 6.61 22.13 -13.43
C ALA A 385 7.91 22.74 -13.97
N LEU A 386 7.88 24.04 -14.29
CA LEU A 386 8.99 24.79 -14.88
C LEU A 386 9.67 25.78 -13.92
N LEU A 387 9.28 25.78 -12.63
CA LEU A 387 9.76 26.73 -11.61
C LEU A 387 9.60 28.22 -12.01
N LEU A 388 8.53 28.54 -12.74
CA LEU A 388 8.25 29.91 -13.19
C LEU A 388 7.64 30.72 -12.05
N GLY A 389 8.46 31.57 -11.42
CA GLY A 389 8.05 32.54 -10.41
C GLY A 389 7.78 33.94 -10.97
N ASP A 390 7.13 34.80 -10.18
CA ASP A 390 6.95 36.21 -10.53
C ASP A 390 8.26 37.01 -10.35
N GLU A 391 8.77 37.60 -11.44
CA GLU A 391 9.82 38.63 -11.36
C GLU A 391 9.24 40.05 -11.14
N GLY A 392 7.91 40.20 -11.09
CA GLY A 392 7.24 41.50 -11.03
C GLY A 392 5.89 41.49 -10.31
N ALA A 393 4.80 41.82 -11.02
CA ALA A 393 3.47 41.89 -10.43
C ALA A 393 2.91 40.49 -10.13
N LYS A 394 2.22 40.34 -9.00
CA LYS A 394 1.67 39.05 -8.55
C LYS A 394 0.76 38.42 -9.63
N GLY A 395 1.03 37.16 -9.98
CA GLY A 395 0.31 36.41 -11.02
C GLY A 395 0.71 36.77 -12.45
N SER A 396 1.94 37.26 -12.67
CA SER A 396 2.50 37.51 -14.00
C SER A 396 2.93 36.23 -14.71
N ALA A 397 3.65 35.34 -14.02
CA ALA A 397 4.16 34.09 -14.58
C ALA A 397 3.02 33.16 -15.05
N THR A 398 1.98 32.99 -14.22
CA THR A 398 0.79 32.18 -14.53
C THR A 398 0.03 32.70 -15.75
N ARG A 399 -0.14 34.02 -15.88
CA ARG A 399 -0.76 34.62 -17.06
C ARG A 399 0.08 34.38 -18.31
N GLN A 400 1.39 34.62 -18.25
CA GLN A 400 2.27 34.39 -19.39
C GLN A 400 2.29 32.91 -19.83
N ALA A 401 2.27 31.97 -18.88
CA ALA A 401 2.15 30.54 -19.17
C ALA A 401 0.79 30.21 -19.82
N GLY A 402 -0.30 30.76 -19.29
CA GLY A 402 -1.65 30.61 -19.86
C GLY A 402 -1.78 31.19 -21.27
N ASP A 403 -1.30 32.42 -21.49
CA ASP A 403 -1.27 33.07 -22.80
C ASP A 403 -0.49 32.23 -23.82
N THR A 404 0.65 31.67 -23.40
CA THR A 404 1.47 30.78 -24.24
C THR A 404 0.74 29.47 -24.58
N LEU A 405 0.10 28.83 -23.59
CA LEU A 405 -0.67 27.60 -23.79
C LEU A 405 -1.88 27.83 -24.72
N ALA A 406 -2.62 28.92 -24.51
CA ALA A 406 -3.73 29.31 -25.37
C ALA A 406 -3.27 29.61 -26.81
N GLN A 407 -2.12 30.27 -26.98
CA GLN A 407 -1.54 30.51 -28.31
C GLN A 407 -1.11 29.21 -29.00
N LEU A 408 -0.54 28.25 -28.26
CA LEU A 408 -0.19 26.93 -28.79
C LEU A 408 -1.45 26.13 -29.19
N ALA A 409 -2.48 26.11 -28.34
CA ALA A 409 -3.76 25.45 -28.64
C ALA A 409 -4.44 26.03 -29.88
N HIS A 410 -4.54 27.36 -29.95
CA HIS A 410 -5.10 28.06 -31.11
C HIS A 410 -4.32 27.78 -32.40
N ALA A 411 -2.98 27.73 -32.33
CA ALA A 411 -2.13 27.42 -33.48
C ALA A 411 -2.23 25.96 -33.92
N ALA A 412 -2.37 25.00 -32.99
CA ALA A 412 -2.49 23.57 -33.31
C ALA A 412 -3.77 23.28 -34.13
N GLY A 413 -4.87 23.97 -33.82
CA GLY A 413 -6.19 23.71 -34.38
C GLY A 413 -6.95 22.62 -33.62
N ALA A 414 -8.26 22.55 -33.86
CA ALA A 414 -9.18 21.68 -33.12
C ALA A 414 -8.80 20.19 -33.26
N GLY A 415 -8.85 19.45 -32.14
CA GLY A 415 -8.59 18.00 -32.09
C GLY A 415 -7.11 17.60 -32.17
N ARG A 416 -6.18 18.53 -31.92
CA ARG A 416 -4.74 18.24 -31.81
C ARG A 416 -4.15 18.60 -30.43
N LEU A 417 -4.57 19.74 -29.91
CA LEU A 417 -4.49 20.05 -28.48
C LEU A 417 -5.92 20.12 -27.95
N ASP A 418 -6.22 19.33 -26.93
CA ASP A 418 -7.52 19.28 -26.29
C ASP A 418 -7.59 20.33 -25.16
N GLU A 419 -8.68 21.10 -25.15
CA GLU A 419 -8.96 22.13 -24.15
C GLU A 419 -10.13 21.68 -23.26
N SER A 420 -9.84 21.41 -22.00
CA SER A 420 -10.85 21.09 -20.97
C SER A 420 -10.85 22.16 -19.87
N VAL A 421 -11.94 22.26 -19.11
CA VAL A 421 -11.97 23.12 -17.91
C VAL A 421 -11.77 22.23 -16.70
N ALA A 422 -10.66 22.46 -15.98
CA ALA A 422 -10.33 21.78 -14.74
C ALA A 422 -11.13 22.36 -13.57
N ALA A 423 -11.29 21.56 -12.51
CA ALA A 423 -11.91 21.98 -11.26
C ALA A 423 -11.22 23.24 -10.70
N GLY A 424 -11.99 24.32 -10.52
CA GLY A 424 -11.48 25.66 -10.25
C GLY A 424 -11.55 26.63 -11.45
N GLY A 425 -12.15 26.24 -12.56
CA GLY A 425 -12.43 27.09 -13.72
C GLY A 425 -11.25 27.39 -14.65
N GLU A 426 -10.09 26.77 -14.46
CA GLU A 426 -8.91 26.99 -15.30
C GLU A 426 -8.91 26.08 -16.53
N THR A 427 -8.43 26.59 -17.67
CA THR A 427 -8.22 25.75 -18.87
C THR A 427 -7.04 24.82 -18.67
N ARG A 428 -7.29 23.51 -18.85
CA ARG A 428 -6.30 22.45 -18.93
C ARG A 428 -6.09 22.09 -20.39
N TYR A 429 -4.83 22.06 -20.79
CA TYR A 429 -4.36 21.76 -22.14
C TYR A 429 -3.72 20.39 -22.17
N GLN A 430 -3.87 19.64 -23.26
CA GLN A 430 -3.30 18.31 -23.42
C GLN A 430 -3.05 18.00 -24.90
N PHE A 431 -2.02 17.21 -25.23
CA PHE A 431 -1.91 16.58 -26.55
C PHE A 431 -2.97 15.48 -26.72
N HIS A 432 -3.65 15.51 -27.86
CA HIS A 432 -4.62 14.50 -28.23
C HIS A 432 -3.94 13.17 -28.57
N ILE A 433 -4.21 12.11 -27.79
CA ILE A 433 -3.63 10.77 -27.99
C ILE A 433 -4.76 9.73 -28.08
N ALA A 434 -5.09 9.30 -29.30
CA ALA A 434 -6.22 8.40 -29.59
C ALA A 434 -6.20 7.06 -28.83
N ALA A 435 -5.01 6.58 -28.41
CA ALA A 435 -4.89 5.36 -27.60
C ALA A 435 -5.47 5.52 -26.18
N LEU A 436 -5.48 6.74 -25.64
CA LEU A 436 -6.08 7.06 -24.35
C LEU A 436 -7.61 7.18 -24.46
N GLU A 437 -8.14 7.79 -25.52
CA GLU A 437 -9.60 7.80 -25.77
C GLU A 437 -10.17 6.37 -25.86
N ALA A 438 -9.47 5.48 -26.56
CA ALA A 438 -9.85 4.08 -26.65
C ALA A 438 -9.76 3.34 -25.29
N HIS A 439 -9.04 3.89 -24.29
CA HIS A 439 -9.00 3.38 -22.92
C HIS A 439 -10.18 3.93 -22.10
N ASP A 440 -10.40 5.25 -22.15
CA ASP A 440 -11.50 5.93 -21.45
C ASP A 440 -12.87 5.47 -21.93
N ALA A 441 -13.06 5.31 -23.24
CA ALA A 441 -14.27 4.74 -23.82
C ALA A 441 -14.50 3.28 -23.36
N ARG A 442 -13.42 2.50 -23.16
CA ARG A 442 -13.52 1.14 -22.60
C ARG A 442 -13.89 1.14 -21.12
N LEU A 443 -13.40 2.10 -20.33
CA LEU A 443 -13.81 2.29 -18.94
C LEU A 443 -15.30 2.70 -18.84
N GLN A 444 -15.74 3.61 -19.71
CA GLN A 444 -17.15 4.03 -19.80
C GLN A 444 -18.08 2.91 -20.30
N HIS A 445 -17.63 2.05 -21.22
CA HIS A 445 -18.39 0.87 -21.63
C HIS A 445 -18.41 -0.24 -20.56
N ALA A 446 -17.34 -0.40 -19.76
CA ALA A 446 -17.30 -1.37 -18.68
C ALA A 446 -18.24 -1.01 -17.52
N SER A 447 -18.30 0.27 -17.12
CA SER A 447 -19.25 0.74 -16.10
C SER A 447 -20.71 0.64 -16.59
N ALA A 448 -20.96 0.90 -17.88
CA ALA A 448 -22.26 0.62 -18.49
C ALA A 448 -22.62 -0.88 -18.49
N ALA A 449 -21.66 -1.77 -18.78
CA ALA A 449 -21.88 -3.22 -18.76
C ALA A 449 -22.12 -3.78 -17.35
N GLN A 450 -21.47 -3.22 -16.32
CA GLN A 450 -21.75 -3.56 -14.92
C GLN A 450 -23.22 -3.31 -14.54
N SER A 451 -23.82 -2.22 -15.03
CA SER A 451 -25.25 -1.97 -14.81
C SER A 451 -26.15 -3.06 -15.41
N VAL A 452 -25.74 -3.67 -16.52
CA VAL A 452 -26.49 -4.77 -17.15
C VAL A 452 -26.29 -6.09 -16.39
N VAL A 453 -25.07 -6.39 -15.93
CA VAL A 453 -24.79 -7.61 -15.15
C VAL A 453 -25.46 -7.57 -13.77
N GLN A 454 -25.47 -6.42 -13.09
CA GLN A 454 -26.24 -6.26 -11.84
C GLN A 454 -27.75 -6.48 -12.05
N ASN A 455 -28.30 -6.02 -13.17
CA ASN A 455 -29.69 -6.29 -13.55
C ASN A 455 -29.98 -7.76 -13.90
N ILE A 456 -28.98 -8.56 -14.33
CA ILE A 456 -29.16 -9.99 -14.59
C ILE A 456 -29.10 -10.80 -13.29
N VAL A 457 -28.11 -10.53 -12.42
CA VAL A 457 -27.97 -11.21 -11.12
C VAL A 457 -29.19 -10.96 -10.23
N GLN A 458 -29.78 -9.76 -10.26
CA GLN A 458 -31.03 -9.47 -9.54
C GLN A 458 -32.27 -10.20 -10.08
N ASN A 459 -32.24 -10.75 -11.30
CA ASN A 459 -33.38 -11.49 -11.87
C ASN A 459 -33.31 -13.01 -11.61
N GLU A 460 -32.12 -13.58 -11.35
CA GLU A 460 -31.98 -15.03 -11.08
C GLU A 460 -32.22 -15.41 -9.61
N GLU A 461 -32.02 -14.49 -8.64
CA GLU A 461 -32.34 -14.73 -7.22
C GLU A 461 -33.85 -14.81 -6.89
N HIS A 462 -34.75 -14.77 -7.89
CA HIS A 462 -36.21 -14.80 -7.69
C HIS A 462 -36.92 -16.01 -8.36
N ALA A 463 -36.18 -17.04 -8.77
CA ALA A 463 -36.74 -18.22 -9.44
C ALA A 463 -36.36 -19.56 -8.77
N VAL A 464 -36.89 -19.82 -7.57
CA VAL A 464 -37.00 -21.20 -7.01
C VAL A 464 -38.45 -21.45 -6.59
N PRO A 465 -39.16 -22.44 -7.18
CA PRO A 465 -40.45 -22.88 -6.70
C PRO A 465 -40.30 -23.96 -5.62
N ASP A 466 -41.02 -23.79 -4.51
CA ASP A 466 -41.16 -24.79 -3.44
C ASP A 466 -41.72 -26.13 -3.93
N SER A 467 -41.18 -27.24 -3.39
CA SER A 467 -42.03 -28.26 -2.72
C SER A 467 -41.20 -29.42 -2.14
N ALA A 468 -41.27 -29.60 -0.82
CA ALA A 468 -40.78 -30.80 -0.13
C ALA A 468 -41.65 -31.17 1.09
N ALA A 469 -42.71 -31.94 0.84
CA ALA A 469 -43.45 -32.75 1.81
C ALA A 469 -44.32 -33.75 1.02
N GLY A 470 -44.45 -35.04 1.34
CA GLY A 470 -43.82 -35.87 2.38
C GLY A 470 -44.64 -37.15 2.59
N HIS A 471 -44.06 -38.20 3.20
CA HIS A 471 -44.67 -39.48 3.57
C HIS A 471 -45.06 -40.48 2.46
N GLY A 472 -44.89 -41.78 2.77
CA GLY A 472 -45.59 -42.88 2.10
C GLY A 472 -44.74 -44.14 1.88
N ALA A 473 -44.92 -45.17 2.71
CA ALA A 473 -44.37 -46.51 2.44
C ALA A 473 -45.21 -47.25 1.39
N GLY A 474 -44.61 -48.17 0.62
CA GLY A 474 -45.33 -48.99 -0.36
C GLY A 474 -44.46 -50.08 -1.00
N ASP A 475 -45.00 -51.29 -1.03
CA ASP A 475 -44.32 -52.53 -1.43
C ASP A 475 -44.45 -52.84 -2.94
N ALA A 476 -43.68 -53.84 -3.39
CA ALA A 476 -43.97 -54.75 -4.53
C ALA A 476 -43.89 -54.30 -6.02
N ARG A 477 -42.89 -54.91 -6.70
CA ARG A 477 -42.97 -55.78 -7.91
C ARG A 477 -43.35 -55.21 -9.31
N THR A 478 -42.76 -55.88 -10.32
CA THR A 478 -43.03 -55.88 -11.78
C THR A 478 -42.75 -54.57 -12.54
N GLY A 479 -42.15 -54.56 -13.74
CA GLY A 479 -41.52 -55.64 -14.53
C GLY A 479 -41.32 -55.23 -16.01
N GLY A 480 -40.32 -55.81 -16.71
CA GLY A 480 -40.09 -55.67 -18.17
C GLY A 480 -39.64 -54.28 -18.67
N GLU A 481 -38.98 -54.08 -19.84
CA GLU A 481 -38.37 -54.92 -20.89
C GLU A 481 -37.16 -54.08 -21.42
N SER A 482 -35.91 -54.53 -21.41
CA SER A 482 -35.20 -55.32 -22.45
C SER A 482 -35.34 -54.84 -23.92
N VAL A 483 -34.28 -54.21 -24.46
CA VAL A 483 -33.57 -54.53 -25.73
C VAL A 483 -32.15 -53.95 -25.52
N ASP A 484 -31.06 -54.73 -25.41
CA ASP A 484 -30.23 -55.34 -26.48
C ASP A 484 -29.75 -54.31 -27.54
N GLU A 485 -28.51 -54.33 -28.04
CA GLU A 485 -27.70 -55.47 -28.50
C GLU A 485 -26.24 -55.46 -28.03
N SER A 486 -25.64 -56.66 -28.00
CA SER A 486 -24.30 -56.98 -27.48
C SER A 486 -23.45 -57.75 -28.52
N VAL A 487 -22.49 -58.60 -28.06
CA VAL A 487 -21.60 -59.55 -28.80
C VAL A 487 -20.39 -58.87 -29.47
N ALA A 488 -19.12 -59.29 -29.35
CA ALA A 488 -18.36 -60.27 -28.52
C ALA A 488 -16.85 -59.85 -28.57
N ALA A 489 -15.88 -60.24 -27.73
CA ALA A 489 -15.53 -61.45 -26.95
C ALA A 489 -14.94 -62.64 -27.76
N GLU A 490 -13.64 -62.96 -27.56
CA GLU A 490 -13.14 -64.30 -27.13
C GLU A 490 -11.60 -64.36 -26.97
N ASP A 491 -11.13 -65.43 -26.31
CA ASP A 491 -9.78 -65.65 -25.74
C ASP A 491 -8.66 -66.08 -26.73
N GLY A 492 -7.39 -66.06 -26.27
CA GLY A 492 -6.28 -66.74 -26.96
C GLY A 492 -4.86 -66.57 -26.38
N GLN A 493 -4.43 -67.49 -25.51
CA GLN A 493 -3.03 -67.91 -25.28
C GLN A 493 -2.82 -69.32 -25.92
N PRO A 494 -1.63 -69.98 -25.98
CA PRO A 494 -0.27 -69.68 -25.44
C PRO A 494 0.93 -69.98 -26.43
N GLU A 495 2.18 -70.02 -25.88
CA GLU A 495 3.44 -70.63 -26.42
C GLU A 495 4.12 -70.01 -27.67
N GLY A 496 5.45 -70.03 -27.88
CA GLY A 496 6.60 -70.43 -27.04
C GLY A 496 7.93 -70.52 -27.85
N LEU A 497 9.11 -70.38 -27.19
CA LEU A 497 10.49 -70.75 -27.65
C LEU A 497 11.04 -70.05 -28.94
N SER A 498 12.34 -69.90 -29.26
CA SER A 498 13.60 -70.51 -28.79
C SER A 498 14.88 -69.67 -29.11
N VAL A 499 15.91 -69.79 -28.27
CA VAL A 499 17.37 -69.98 -28.58
C VAL A 499 18.12 -69.06 -29.58
N GLY A 500 19.26 -68.51 -29.11
CA GLY A 500 20.41 -68.07 -29.93
C GLY A 500 21.58 -67.59 -29.06
N SER A 501 22.81 -68.11 -29.23
CA SER A 501 23.91 -67.92 -28.28
C SER A 501 25.31 -67.86 -28.92
N VAL A 502 26.30 -67.39 -28.15
CA VAL A 502 27.77 -67.47 -28.32
C VAL A 502 28.42 -66.55 -29.37
N VAL A 503 29.39 -65.72 -28.94
CA VAL A 503 30.84 -65.76 -29.29
C VAL A 503 31.57 -64.52 -28.73
N THR A 504 32.57 -64.75 -27.88
CA THR A 504 33.66 -63.83 -27.50
C THR A 504 34.92 -64.15 -28.32
N PRO A 505 35.82 -63.19 -28.63
CA PRO A 505 36.98 -62.89 -27.76
C PRO A 505 37.26 -61.36 -27.65
N GLY A 506 37.87 -60.81 -26.58
CA GLY A 506 39.29 -60.91 -26.17
C GLY A 506 40.10 -59.71 -26.71
N GLY A 507 41.01 -59.04 -25.99
CA GLY A 507 41.46 -59.12 -24.60
C GLY A 507 42.63 -58.14 -24.30
N ALA A 508 43.23 -58.24 -23.09
CA ALA A 508 44.48 -57.59 -22.60
C ALA A 508 44.52 -56.05 -22.47
N GLY A 509 45.18 -55.44 -21.46
CA GLY A 509 45.88 -55.92 -20.24
C GLY A 509 45.55 -55.00 -19.03
N GLU A 510 45.71 -55.41 -17.77
CA GLU A 510 46.98 -55.56 -17.01
C GLU A 510 47.86 -54.29 -17.08
N VAL A 511 48.36 -53.66 -16.00
CA VAL A 511 48.89 -54.07 -14.68
C VAL A 511 48.63 -52.89 -13.69
N GLY A 512 48.59 -52.97 -12.36
CA GLY A 512 48.77 -54.03 -11.37
C GLY A 512 48.66 -53.43 -9.95
N ALA A 513 48.79 -54.24 -8.90
CA ALA A 513 48.38 -53.86 -7.55
C ALA A 513 49.52 -53.60 -6.54
N LYS A 514 49.10 -53.00 -5.41
CA LYS A 514 49.64 -53.06 -4.03
C LYS A 514 50.62 -51.97 -3.52
N PRO A 515 50.59 -51.72 -2.18
CA PRO A 515 51.25 -50.59 -1.52
C PRO A 515 52.61 -50.99 -0.91
N ASP A 516 53.37 -50.03 -0.37
CA ASP A 516 53.75 -50.05 1.06
C ASP A 516 54.51 -48.81 1.56
N SER A 517 54.35 -48.56 2.87
CA SER A 517 55.29 -48.01 3.86
C SER A 517 56.25 -46.83 3.58
N ALA A 518 56.12 -45.82 4.47
CA ALA A 518 57.17 -45.28 5.36
C ALA A 518 58.52 -44.74 4.82
N GLY A 519 58.87 -43.53 5.28
CA GLY A 519 60.21 -42.95 5.19
C GLY A 519 60.41 -41.82 6.20
N ALA A 520 60.89 -42.14 7.40
CA ALA A 520 61.25 -41.18 8.44
C ALA A 520 62.76 -40.86 8.43
N ARG A 521 63.17 -39.73 9.02
CA ARG A 521 64.48 -39.50 9.68
C ARG A 521 64.45 -38.20 10.51
N GLU A 522 64.61 -38.28 11.84
CA GLU A 522 65.87 -38.12 12.63
C GLU A 522 66.28 -36.64 12.82
N ALA A 523 66.73 -36.13 13.98
CA ALA A 523 66.87 -36.62 15.39
C ALA A 523 67.05 -35.34 16.29
N ARG A 524 67.12 -35.32 17.64
CA ARG A 524 67.64 -36.24 18.67
C ARG A 524 66.96 -36.00 20.05
N GLN A 525 66.78 -37.11 20.79
CA GLN A 525 67.22 -37.41 22.19
C GLN A 525 67.40 -36.23 23.17
N SER A 526 67.00 -36.29 24.45
CA SER A 526 66.97 -37.40 25.44
C SER A 526 66.04 -37.00 26.62
N GLY A 527 65.62 -37.84 27.57
CA GLY A 527 65.75 -39.28 27.79
C GLY A 527 65.32 -39.63 29.23
N ASP A 528 64.58 -40.74 29.39
CA ASP A 528 64.54 -41.67 30.55
C ASP A 528 64.25 -41.15 31.99
N GLY A 529 63.40 -41.75 32.81
CA GLY A 529 62.57 -42.96 32.66
C GLY A 529 61.92 -43.34 34.02
N GLY A 530 61.13 -44.42 34.06
CA GLY A 530 60.71 -45.07 35.33
C GLY A 530 59.24 -44.90 35.72
N ALA A 531 58.51 -46.03 35.75
CA ALA A 531 57.14 -46.11 36.26
C ALA A 531 57.08 -47.02 37.50
N SER A 532 56.33 -46.63 38.53
CA SER A 532 55.48 -47.54 39.33
C SER A 532 54.67 -46.82 40.43
N GLN A 533 53.38 -47.16 40.47
CA GLN A 533 52.56 -47.46 41.66
C GLN A 533 52.48 -46.43 42.81
N SER A 534 51.27 -45.87 42.97
CA SER A 534 50.72 -45.41 44.25
C SER A 534 50.59 -46.59 45.25
N PRO A 535 50.53 -46.35 46.58
CA PRO A 535 49.26 -45.90 47.17
C PRO A 535 49.39 -44.81 48.25
N ASP A 536 48.23 -44.27 48.64
CA ASP A 536 47.90 -43.53 49.87
C ASP A 536 49.00 -42.75 50.59
N ASP A 537 48.86 -41.43 50.59
CA ASP A 537 48.96 -40.70 51.85
C ASP A 537 48.01 -39.49 51.93
N THR A 538 47.47 -39.26 53.12
CA THR A 538 46.36 -38.33 53.36
C THR A 538 46.85 -36.87 53.33
N PRO A 539 46.20 -35.92 52.63
CA PRO A 539 46.64 -34.53 52.64
C PRO A 539 46.35 -33.88 54.00
N GLN A 540 47.40 -33.58 54.76
CA GLN A 540 47.32 -32.76 55.98
C GLN A 540 46.80 -31.36 55.62
N GLN A 541 45.68 -30.98 56.25
CA GLN A 541 45.21 -29.60 56.26
C GLN A 541 46.21 -28.74 57.04
N SER A 542 46.99 -27.91 56.35
CA SER A 542 47.66 -26.78 56.98
C SER A 542 46.64 -25.67 57.22
N SER A 543 46.11 -25.63 58.44
CA SER A 543 45.32 -24.51 58.95
C SER A 543 46.20 -23.26 59.07
N GLY A 544 46.37 -22.54 57.97
CA GLY A 544 46.99 -21.22 57.99
C GLY A 544 46.09 -20.26 58.76
N GLU A 545 46.61 -19.67 59.83
CA GLU A 545 45.90 -18.64 60.60
C GLU A 545 45.50 -17.50 59.65
N ALA A 546 44.20 -17.28 59.51
CA ALA A 546 43.67 -16.25 58.64
C ALA A 546 44.08 -14.87 59.17
N ARG A 547 45.04 -14.23 58.50
CA ARG A 547 45.37 -12.83 58.71
C ARG A 547 44.07 -12.00 58.59
N PRO A 548 43.74 -11.13 59.55
CA PRO A 548 42.55 -10.29 59.43
C PRO A 548 42.69 -9.41 58.19
N LEU A 549 41.72 -9.51 57.28
CA LEU A 549 41.63 -8.68 56.08
C LEU A 549 41.70 -7.20 56.46
N ALA A 550 42.40 -6.39 55.67
CA ALA A 550 42.40 -4.95 55.86
C ALA A 550 40.96 -4.40 55.83
N GLU A 551 40.59 -3.58 56.83
CA GLU A 551 39.22 -3.08 57.00
C GLU A 551 38.73 -2.27 55.78
N GLU A 552 39.64 -1.57 55.11
CA GLU A 552 39.43 -0.87 53.83
C GLU A 552 38.93 -1.84 52.72
N LEU A 553 39.44 -3.06 52.63
CA LEU A 553 39.00 -4.04 51.63
C LEU A 553 37.61 -4.61 51.96
N ILE A 554 37.29 -4.77 53.25
CA ILE A 554 35.94 -5.14 53.68
C ILE A 554 34.95 -4.00 53.35
N GLU A 555 35.35 -2.73 53.46
CA GLU A 555 34.53 -1.60 53.04
C GLU A 555 34.19 -1.64 51.55
N TRP A 556 35.13 -2.01 50.67
CA TRP A 556 34.85 -2.23 49.25
C TRP A 556 33.85 -3.38 48.99
N ALA A 557 33.91 -4.46 49.78
CA ALA A 557 32.90 -5.52 49.73
C ALA A 557 31.52 -5.02 50.19
N ARG A 558 31.45 -4.18 51.23
CA ARG A 558 30.20 -3.55 51.72
C ARG A 558 29.61 -2.60 50.67
N LEU A 559 30.44 -1.76 50.04
CA LEU A 559 30.03 -0.82 48.99
C LEU A 559 29.47 -1.54 47.76
N LEU A 560 30.17 -2.57 47.26
CA LEU A 560 29.75 -3.28 46.05
C LEU A 560 28.47 -4.11 46.28
N THR A 561 28.35 -4.77 47.44
CA THR A 561 27.23 -5.69 47.75
C THR A 561 26.03 -5.00 48.43
N GLY A 562 26.20 -3.78 48.93
CA GLY A 562 25.19 -3.05 49.71
C GLY A 562 24.96 -3.59 51.14
N LYS A 563 25.70 -4.61 51.58
CA LYS A 563 25.55 -5.22 52.92
C LYS A 563 26.38 -4.46 53.95
N ALA A 564 25.71 -3.77 54.88
CA ALA A 564 26.38 -2.98 55.92
C ALA A 564 27.18 -3.84 56.94
N SER A 565 26.69 -5.06 57.23
CA SER A 565 27.33 -6.01 58.15
C SER A 565 27.99 -7.15 57.37
N LEU A 566 29.30 -7.03 57.16
CA LEU A 566 30.19 -8.12 56.78
C LEU A 566 31.27 -8.21 57.87
N GLY A 567 31.25 -9.30 58.63
CA GLY A 567 32.06 -9.53 59.83
C GLY A 567 33.19 -10.55 59.64
N SER A 568 33.13 -11.39 58.60
CA SER A 568 34.17 -12.37 58.27
C SER A 568 34.51 -12.38 56.77
N GLY A 569 35.67 -12.92 56.42
CA GLY A 569 36.10 -13.06 55.02
C GLY A 569 35.22 -14.02 54.21
N ASP A 570 34.62 -15.00 54.86
CA ASP A 570 33.72 -15.95 54.22
C ASP A 570 32.35 -15.33 53.93
N GLU A 571 31.78 -14.56 54.88
CA GLU A 571 30.57 -13.74 54.63
C GLU A 571 30.76 -12.75 53.46
N ALA A 572 31.95 -12.13 53.37
CA ALA A 572 32.29 -11.26 52.26
C ALA A 572 32.33 -12.03 50.93
N ARG A 573 32.95 -13.21 50.90
CA ARG A 573 33.01 -14.07 49.70
C ARG A 573 31.62 -14.47 49.22
N ASP A 574 30.74 -14.89 50.11
CA ASP A 574 29.36 -15.28 49.78
C ASP A 574 28.54 -14.08 49.26
N ALA A 575 28.70 -12.90 49.88
CA ALA A 575 28.04 -11.68 49.41
C ALA A 575 28.49 -11.25 48.01
N LEU A 576 29.78 -11.40 47.71
CA LEU A 576 30.36 -11.08 46.40
C LEU A 576 29.95 -12.10 45.32
N ALA A 577 29.82 -13.38 45.67
CA ALA A 577 29.29 -14.40 44.76
C ALA A 577 27.83 -14.10 44.36
N LEU A 578 26.98 -13.76 45.33
CA LEU A 578 25.59 -13.35 45.06
C LEU A 578 25.51 -12.08 44.18
N TRP A 579 26.39 -11.11 44.42
CA TRP A 579 26.48 -9.90 43.58
C TRP A 579 26.90 -10.22 42.15
N LEU A 580 27.87 -11.12 41.97
CA LEU A 580 28.36 -11.51 40.65
C LEU A 580 27.28 -12.26 39.84
N ASP A 581 26.52 -13.14 40.47
CA ASP A 581 25.41 -13.84 39.80
C ASP A 581 24.25 -12.89 39.47
N GLU A 582 23.98 -11.88 40.29
CA GLU A 582 23.07 -10.78 39.97
C GLU A 582 23.57 -9.97 38.76
N TRP A 583 24.85 -9.59 38.74
CA TRP A 583 25.49 -8.90 37.60
C TRP A 583 25.38 -9.68 36.30
N ARG A 584 25.66 -10.99 36.32
CA ARG A 584 25.50 -11.89 35.18
C ARG A 584 24.04 -11.95 34.71
N ARG A 585 23.09 -12.13 35.63
CA ARG A 585 21.65 -12.24 35.31
C ARG A 585 21.07 -10.96 34.71
N ARG A 586 21.61 -9.79 35.05
CA ARG A 586 21.24 -8.51 34.40
C ARG A 586 21.58 -8.48 32.92
N GLY A 587 22.65 -9.16 32.49
CA GLY A 587 23.02 -9.32 31.08
C GLY A 587 23.22 -8.01 30.32
N LEU A 588 23.54 -6.91 31.03
CA LEU A 588 23.41 -5.54 30.50
C LEU A 588 24.19 -5.33 29.21
N ARG A 589 25.39 -5.91 29.10
CA ARG A 589 26.22 -5.86 27.88
C ARG A 589 25.53 -6.52 26.68
N GLN A 590 24.97 -7.72 26.84
CA GLN A 590 24.28 -8.44 25.77
C GLN A 590 23.01 -7.70 25.33
N LYS A 591 22.25 -7.18 26.30
CA LYS A 591 21.08 -6.33 26.03
C LYS A 591 21.46 -5.02 25.31
N PHE A 592 22.61 -4.44 25.64
CA PHE A 592 23.13 -3.23 24.99
C PHE A 592 23.62 -3.50 23.56
N GLU A 593 24.39 -4.58 23.35
CA GLU A 593 24.87 -5.02 22.04
C GLU A 593 23.71 -5.39 21.09
N ALA A 594 22.54 -5.76 21.63
CA ALA A 594 21.31 -6.02 20.87
C ALA A 594 20.49 -4.74 20.52
N LEU A 595 20.90 -3.54 20.95
CA LEU A 595 20.19 -2.30 20.62
C LEU A 595 20.48 -1.83 19.18
N PRO A 596 19.47 -1.36 18.42
CA PRO A 596 19.70 -0.82 17.07
C PRO A 596 20.60 0.42 17.08
N GLY A 597 21.54 0.49 16.14
CA GLY A 597 22.56 1.56 16.07
C GLY A 597 22.00 2.98 16.04
N GLY A 598 20.78 3.19 15.56
CA GLY A 598 20.10 4.50 15.53
C GLY A 598 19.84 5.12 16.90
N CYS A 599 19.81 4.34 17.99
CA CYS A 599 19.65 4.87 19.36
C CYS A 599 20.98 5.06 20.12
N LEU A 600 22.12 4.63 19.55
CA LEU A 600 23.41 4.57 20.23
C LEU A 600 24.27 5.82 19.96
N THR A 601 24.08 6.87 20.76
CA THR A 601 24.86 8.11 20.66
C THR A 601 26.26 7.98 21.28
N LYS A 602 27.17 8.92 20.97
CA LYS A 602 28.49 9.02 21.62
C LYS A 602 28.40 9.07 23.16
N ARG A 603 27.33 9.64 23.72
CA ARG A 603 27.11 9.72 25.18
C ARG A 603 26.68 8.37 25.76
N VAL A 604 25.81 7.64 25.04
CA VAL A 604 25.39 6.26 25.39
C VAL A 604 26.57 5.30 25.36
N TRP A 605 27.40 5.35 24.32
CA TRP A 605 28.68 4.61 24.24
C TRP A 605 29.67 5.01 25.34
N GLY A 606 29.71 6.29 25.72
CA GLY A 606 30.49 6.75 26.87
C GLY A 606 30.03 6.10 28.18
N ALA A 607 28.72 6.08 28.45
CA ALA A 607 28.16 5.44 29.63
C ALA A 607 28.47 3.93 29.69
N GLU A 608 28.30 3.19 28.58
CA GLU A 608 28.70 1.78 28.47
C GLU A 608 30.18 1.60 28.79
N GLY A 609 31.05 2.36 28.11
CA GLY A 609 32.50 2.21 28.26
C GLY A 609 32.98 2.45 29.69
N GLU A 610 32.36 3.38 30.42
CA GLU A 610 32.68 3.65 31.81
C GLU A 610 32.12 2.60 32.78
N VAL A 611 30.92 2.06 32.52
CA VAL A 611 30.36 0.92 33.29
C VAL A 611 31.19 -0.35 33.07
N ARG A 612 31.61 -0.64 31.84
CA ARG A 612 32.46 -1.78 31.50
C ARG A 612 33.86 -1.71 32.10
N LYS A 613 34.49 -0.54 32.11
CA LYS A 613 35.80 -0.33 32.76
C LYS A 613 35.76 -0.44 34.29
N SER A 614 34.60 -0.21 34.90
CA SER A 614 34.42 -0.25 36.36
C SER A 614 33.78 -1.56 36.81
N PHE A 615 32.46 -1.68 36.78
CA PHE A 615 31.74 -2.90 37.18
C PHE A 615 32.11 -4.13 36.36
N GLY A 616 32.38 -3.99 35.06
CA GLY A 616 32.85 -5.09 34.23
C GLY A 616 34.25 -5.61 34.64
N HIS A 617 35.15 -4.72 35.07
CA HIS A 617 36.46 -5.10 35.59
C HIS A 617 36.35 -5.73 37.00
N ALA A 618 35.54 -5.12 37.88
CA ALA A 618 35.25 -5.67 39.20
C ALA A 618 34.64 -7.08 39.12
N ALA A 619 33.69 -7.33 38.21
CA ALA A 619 33.12 -8.65 37.99
C ALA A 619 34.19 -9.67 37.54
N ALA A 620 35.08 -9.31 36.60
CA ALA A 620 36.16 -10.19 36.16
C ALA A 620 37.17 -10.52 37.27
N ALA A 621 37.46 -9.57 38.17
CA ALA A 621 38.30 -9.78 39.35
C ALA A 621 37.65 -10.77 40.34
N LEU A 622 36.35 -10.62 40.59
CA LEU A 622 35.57 -11.54 41.43
C LEU A 622 35.44 -12.94 40.81
N GLU A 623 35.33 -13.04 39.49
CA GLU A 623 35.36 -14.33 38.77
C GLU A 623 36.71 -15.05 38.94
N ALA A 624 37.82 -14.33 38.82
CA ALA A 624 39.14 -14.89 39.06
C ALA A 624 39.34 -15.31 40.53
N MET A 625 38.85 -14.50 41.48
CA MET A 625 38.87 -14.80 42.91
C MET A 625 38.05 -16.06 43.26
N LEU A 626 36.79 -16.12 42.85
CA LEU A 626 35.90 -17.26 43.14
C LEU A 626 36.33 -18.54 42.39
N GLY A 627 37.00 -18.39 41.25
CA GLY A 627 37.67 -19.49 40.54
C GLY A 627 39.03 -19.91 41.13
N GLY A 628 39.43 -19.37 42.29
CA GLY A 628 40.69 -19.73 42.97
C GLY A 628 41.98 -19.24 42.30
N LYS A 629 41.88 -18.31 41.34
CA LYS A 629 43.03 -17.74 40.61
C LYS A 629 43.61 -16.50 41.29
N LEU A 630 42.85 -15.87 42.17
CA LEU A 630 43.26 -14.74 43.03
C LEU A 630 42.83 -15.03 44.47
N SER A 631 43.58 -14.53 45.44
CA SER A 631 43.11 -14.45 46.83
C SER A 631 42.00 -13.41 47.00
N LEU A 632 41.32 -13.46 48.16
CA LEU A 632 40.27 -12.50 48.51
C LEU A 632 40.81 -11.06 48.61
N GLU A 633 42.03 -10.87 49.11
CA GLU A 633 42.67 -9.55 49.17
C GLU A 633 43.02 -9.01 47.77
N GLU A 634 43.58 -9.84 46.89
CA GLU A 634 43.90 -9.44 45.51
C GLU A 634 42.63 -9.12 44.71
N GLY A 635 41.59 -9.93 44.86
CA GLY A 635 40.28 -9.69 44.24
C GLY A 635 39.67 -8.35 44.68
N LEU A 636 39.62 -8.09 45.99
CA LEU A 636 39.10 -6.83 46.53
C LEU A 636 39.98 -5.62 46.20
N THR A 637 41.29 -5.78 46.13
CA THR A 637 42.21 -4.72 45.68
C THR A 637 41.95 -4.34 44.22
N SER A 638 41.75 -5.33 43.34
CA SER A 638 41.40 -5.08 41.94
C SER A 638 40.00 -4.46 41.78
N VAL A 639 39.02 -4.84 42.63
CA VAL A 639 37.73 -4.15 42.72
C VAL A 639 37.90 -2.69 43.11
N ALA A 640 38.69 -2.38 44.14
CA ALA A 640 38.95 -1.00 44.57
C ALA A 640 39.63 -0.18 43.45
N GLU A 641 40.57 -0.77 42.72
CA GLU A 641 41.26 -0.14 41.58
C GLU A 641 40.32 0.13 40.40
N ALA A 642 39.32 -0.72 40.13
CA ALA A 642 38.27 -0.47 39.14
C ALA A 642 37.50 0.84 39.39
N PHE A 643 37.42 1.29 40.65
CA PHE A 643 36.82 2.56 41.07
C PHE A 643 37.87 3.59 41.52
N ARG A 644 39.14 3.42 41.15
CA ARG A 644 40.28 4.30 41.50
C ARG A 644 40.45 4.55 43.01
N ARG A 645 40.03 3.58 43.83
CA ARG A 645 40.03 3.64 45.30
C ARG A 645 39.28 4.87 45.88
N SER A 646 38.22 5.33 45.20
CA SER A 646 37.37 6.47 45.62
C SER A 646 35.90 6.06 45.73
N PRO A 647 35.27 6.13 46.92
CA PRO A 647 33.84 5.88 47.10
C PRO A 647 32.94 6.85 46.32
N GLU A 648 33.39 8.09 46.09
CA GLU A 648 32.68 9.08 45.27
C GLU A 648 32.67 8.65 43.80
N THR A 649 33.80 8.11 43.32
CA THR A 649 33.90 7.53 41.98
C THR A 649 32.98 6.32 41.86
N PHE A 650 32.93 5.44 42.86
CA PHE A 650 31.96 4.34 42.92
C PHE A 650 30.51 4.84 42.82
N ALA A 651 30.12 5.83 43.63
CA ALA A 651 28.77 6.40 43.61
C ALA A 651 28.40 7.03 42.25
N LEU A 652 29.35 7.69 41.58
CA LEU A 652 29.16 8.23 40.22
C LEU A 652 28.98 7.11 39.18
N ARG A 653 29.74 6.01 39.29
CA ARG A 653 29.58 4.84 38.41
C ARG A 653 28.27 4.11 38.67
N ALA A 654 27.86 3.97 39.92
CA ALA A 654 26.58 3.34 40.28
C ALA A 654 25.40 4.05 39.61
N ARG A 655 25.34 5.39 39.66
CA ARG A 655 24.35 6.18 38.90
C ARG A 655 24.45 5.96 37.39
N SER A 656 25.67 5.92 36.85
CA SER A 656 25.89 5.65 35.41
C SER A 656 25.41 4.26 34.99
N LEU A 657 25.54 3.26 35.88
CA LEU A 657 25.02 1.91 35.70
C LEU A 657 23.48 1.88 35.77
N GLU A 658 22.87 2.59 36.72
CA GLU A 658 21.41 2.74 36.82
C GLU A 658 20.85 3.43 35.57
N ASP A 659 21.41 4.56 35.15
CA ASP A 659 21.01 5.30 33.94
C ASP A 659 21.15 4.46 32.68
N LEU A 660 22.21 3.65 32.57
CA LEU A 660 22.41 2.74 31.44
C LEU A 660 21.44 1.55 31.48
N THR A 661 21.13 1.02 32.66
CA THR A 661 20.18 -0.09 32.84
C THR A 661 18.78 0.35 32.43
N GLU A 662 18.30 1.46 32.98
CA GLU A 662 17.03 2.11 32.61
C GLU A 662 16.99 2.49 31.11
N PHE A 663 18.11 2.96 30.55
CA PHE A 663 18.20 3.24 29.13
C PHE A 663 18.01 1.98 28.28
N VAL A 664 18.67 0.87 28.62
CA VAL A 664 18.60 -0.38 27.85
C VAL A 664 17.23 -1.04 28.02
N GLU A 665 16.75 -1.22 29.24
CA GLU A 665 15.50 -1.93 29.53
C GLU A 665 14.25 -1.13 29.13
N GLY A 666 14.33 0.21 29.19
CA GLY A 666 13.27 1.08 28.71
C GLY A 666 13.06 1.08 27.18
N TYR A 667 14.01 0.57 26.38
CA TYR A 667 14.01 0.72 24.91
C TYR A 667 12.71 0.24 24.24
N ALA A 668 12.28 -0.98 24.52
CA ALA A 668 11.06 -1.55 23.92
C ALA A 668 9.78 -0.80 24.31
N THR A 669 9.77 -0.09 25.45
CA THR A 669 8.66 0.79 25.83
C THR A 669 8.71 2.10 25.06
N ARG A 670 9.89 2.68 24.84
CA ARG A 670 10.07 3.90 24.04
C ARG A 670 9.60 3.72 22.60
N GLU A 671 10.01 2.64 21.94
CA GLU A 671 9.59 2.37 20.55
C GLU A 671 8.08 2.10 20.45
N ARG A 672 7.47 1.40 21.42
CA ARG A 672 6.00 1.25 21.46
C ARG A 672 5.28 2.59 21.59
N VAL A 673 5.77 3.49 22.44
CA VAL A 673 5.21 4.86 22.57
C VAL A 673 5.40 5.65 21.28
N ARG A 674 6.59 5.60 20.67
CA ARG A 674 6.89 6.27 19.40
C ARG A 674 5.99 5.76 18.26
N ALA A 675 5.82 4.45 18.13
CA ALA A 675 4.93 3.83 17.15
C ALA A 675 3.46 4.24 17.37
N TYR A 676 2.99 4.24 18.63
CA TYR A 676 1.64 4.72 18.97
C TYR A 676 1.45 6.19 18.58
N ILE A 677 2.41 7.07 18.90
CA ILE A 677 2.30 8.51 18.56
C ILE A 677 2.39 8.74 17.05
N ALA A 678 3.18 7.93 16.32
CA ALA A 678 3.27 8.02 14.86
C ALA A 678 1.96 7.58 14.17
N ALA A 679 1.31 6.53 14.69
CA ALA A 679 0.05 6.02 14.14
C ALA A 679 -1.21 6.75 14.66
N ALA A 680 -1.08 7.63 15.67
CA ALA A 680 -2.18 8.47 16.16
C ALA A 680 -2.58 9.55 15.15
N GLU A 681 -3.89 9.80 15.00
CA GLU A 681 -4.36 10.87 14.13
C GLU A 681 -4.26 12.23 14.81
N PRO A 682 -4.03 13.34 14.07
CA PRO A 682 -4.13 14.67 14.63
C PRO A 682 -5.56 14.94 15.14
N THR A 683 -5.66 15.44 16.38
CA THR A 683 -6.92 15.76 17.04
C THR A 683 -7.39 17.20 16.79
N GLY A 684 -6.47 18.10 16.41
CA GLY A 684 -6.71 19.54 16.34
C GLY A 684 -6.85 20.23 17.70
N VAL A 685 -6.78 19.50 18.82
CA VAL A 685 -6.84 20.03 20.18
C VAL A 685 -5.41 20.37 20.63
N GLU A 686 -5.12 21.66 20.80
CA GLU A 686 -3.76 22.16 21.02
C GLU A 686 -3.10 21.56 22.27
N GLU A 687 -3.85 21.28 23.35
CA GLU A 687 -3.33 20.63 24.55
C GLU A 687 -2.89 19.17 24.32
N ILE A 688 -3.52 18.48 23.36
CA ILE A 688 -3.14 17.11 22.97
C ILE A 688 -1.97 17.17 22.00
N GLU A 689 -2.00 18.05 20.99
CA GLU A 689 -0.92 18.19 20.02
C GLU A 689 0.36 18.81 20.60
N THR A 690 0.26 19.60 21.67
CA THR A 690 1.44 20.07 22.44
C THR A 690 2.09 18.90 23.18
N ALA A 691 1.31 18.09 23.90
CA ALA A 691 1.83 16.89 24.58
C ALA A 691 2.42 15.88 23.57
N ARG A 692 1.79 15.75 22.39
CA ARG A 692 2.29 14.94 21.26
C ARG A 692 3.65 15.41 20.75
N ARG A 693 3.78 16.71 20.43
CA ARG A 693 5.03 17.32 19.95
C ARG A 693 6.15 17.20 20.99
N GLU A 694 5.84 17.42 22.26
CA GLU A 694 6.82 17.28 23.35
C GLU A 694 7.28 15.83 23.53
N LEU A 695 6.36 14.86 23.46
CA LEU A 695 6.71 13.44 23.50
C LEU A 695 7.59 13.01 22.32
N LEU A 696 7.29 13.46 21.10
CA LEU A 696 8.12 13.20 19.92
C LEU A 696 9.52 13.80 20.09
N ALA A 697 9.62 15.07 20.49
CA ALA A 697 10.91 15.72 20.71
C ALA A 697 11.78 15.03 21.78
N ILE A 698 11.17 14.45 22.82
CA ILE A 698 11.90 13.64 23.82
C ILE A 698 12.24 12.25 23.26
N ALA A 699 11.34 11.61 22.50
CA ALA A 699 11.57 10.30 21.89
C ALA A 699 12.67 10.30 20.83
N GLU A 700 12.84 11.41 20.10
CA GLU A 700 13.83 11.58 19.03
C GLU A 700 15.26 11.90 19.53
N ASP A 701 15.42 12.24 20.82
CA ASP A 701 16.73 12.44 21.45
C ASP A 701 17.08 11.27 22.39
N PRO A 702 17.89 10.28 21.96
CA PRO A 702 18.26 9.16 22.84
C PRO A 702 19.00 9.60 24.11
N ASN A 703 19.67 10.76 24.08
CA ASN A 703 20.39 11.27 25.26
C ASN A 703 19.43 11.68 26.38
N SER A 704 18.18 12.02 26.05
CA SER A 704 17.14 12.32 27.04
C SER A 704 16.82 11.13 27.94
N PHE A 705 17.07 9.90 27.50
CA PHE A 705 16.80 8.70 28.29
C PHE A 705 17.98 8.24 29.16
N LEU A 706 19.13 8.92 29.10
CA LEU A 706 20.20 8.80 30.10
C LEU A 706 19.97 9.73 31.30
N ASP A 707 18.92 10.55 31.30
CA ASP A 707 18.60 11.50 32.38
C ASP A 707 17.31 11.06 33.09
N ALA A 708 17.41 10.76 34.39
CA ALA A 708 16.29 10.25 35.18
C ALA A 708 15.07 11.20 35.20
N ALA A 709 15.28 12.52 35.27
CA ALA A 709 14.20 13.50 35.30
C ALA A 709 13.48 13.61 33.94
N ARG A 710 14.23 13.47 32.84
CA ARG A 710 13.65 13.37 31.49
C ARG A 710 12.92 12.05 31.25
N ARG A 711 13.45 10.90 31.72
CA ARG A 711 12.74 9.60 31.71
C ARG A 711 11.40 9.71 32.45
N GLU A 712 11.39 10.32 33.62
CA GLU A 712 10.18 10.51 34.42
C GLU A 712 9.17 11.48 33.77
N ARG A 713 9.66 12.59 33.18
CA ARG A 713 8.84 13.53 32.39
C ARG A 713 8.17 12.82 31.20
N PHE A 714 8.91 12.01 30.44
CA PHE A 714 8.37 11.19 29.35
C PHE A 714 7.24 10.26 29.84
N GLY A 715 7.46 9.55 30.96
CA GLY A 715 6.45 8.67 31.56
C GLY A 715 5.21 9.38 32.13
N ARG A 716 5.30 10.67 32.50
CA ARG A 716 4.14 11.51 32.84
C ARG A 716 3.38 11.95 31.59
N LEU A 717 4.08 12.58 30.64
CA LEU A 717 3.50 13.06 29.38
C LEU A 717 2.81 11.95 28.61
N TRP A 718 3.40 10.75 28.56
CA TRP A 718 2.82 9.61 27.85
C TRP A 718 1.47 9.21 28.44
N ARG A 719 1.35 9.16 29.78
CA ARG A 719 0.08 8.87 30.45
C ARG A 719 -0.96 9.97 30.19
N GLU A 720 -0.55 11.23 30.21
CA GLU A 720 -1.40 12.40 29.96
C GLU A 720 -1.90 12.44 28.50
N PHE A 721 -0.99 12.35 27.53
CA PHE A 721 -1.32 12.28 26.11
C PHE A 721 -2.24 11.10 25.82
N ARG A 722 -1.88 9.87 26.26
CA ARG A 722 -2.70 8.69 25.99
C ARG A 722 -4.10 8.84 26.59
N ALA A 723 -4.23 9.33 27.83
CA ALA A 723 -5.54 9.52 28.46
C ALA A 723 -6.40 10.54 27.70
N ARG A 724 -5.84 11.71 27.35
CA ARG A 724 -6.57 12.76 26.61
C ARG A 724 -6.92 12.34 25.18
N TYR A 725 -5.98 11.74 24.46
CA TYR A 725 -6.20 11.20 23.12
C TYR A 725 -7.25 10.09 23.13
N THR A 726 -7.18 9.16 24.09
CA THR A 726 -8.16 8.07 24.25
C THR A 726 -9.56 8.61 24.45
N GLU A 727 -9.74 9.60 25.34
CA GLU A 727 -11.06 10.15 25.60
C GLU A 727 -11.58 11.01 24.43
N HIS A 728 -10.72 11.82 23.79
CA HIS A 728 -11.10 12.59 22.61
C HIS A 728 -11.53 11.69 21.43
N TYR A 729 -10.72 10.66 21.12
CA TYR A 729 -11.05 9.71 20.06
C TYR A 729 -12.30 8.90 20.41
N ALA A 730 -12.43 8.42 21.64
CA ALA A 730 -13.61 7.67 22.06
C ALA A 730 -14.87 8.54 22.04
N ALA A 731 -14.82 9.81 22.45
CA ALA A 731 -15.96 10.72 22.36
C ALA A 731 -16.38 10.99 20.91
N ALA A 732 -15.42 11.26 20.01
CA ALA A 732 -15.69 11.45 18.58
C ALA A 732 -16.27 10.18 17.93
N HIS A 733 -15.74 9.01 18.29
CA HIS A 733 -16.23 7.70 17.87
C HIS A 733 -17.65 7.43 18.38
N ASP A 734 -17.90 7.57 19.68
CA ASP A 734 -19.19 7.24 20.31
C ASP A 734 -20.34 8.13 19.79
N LYS A 735 -20.01 9.37 19.41
CA LYS A 735 -20.93 10.36 18.82
C LYS A 735 -21.36 10.02 17.38
N THR A 736 -20.46 9.42 16.60
CA THR A 736 -20.61 9.21 15.14
C THR A 736 -20.94 7.76 14.78
N VAL A 737 -20.14 6.80 15.25
CA VAL A 737 -20.15 5.38 14.86
C VAL A 737 -20.59 4.43 15.99
N GLY A 738 -20.65 4.94 17.22
CA GLY A 738 -21.14 4.21 18.39
C GLY A 738 -22.67 4.11 18.47
N ALA A 739 -23.19 3.94 19.69
CA ALA A 739 -24.62 3.90 19.96
C ALA A 739 -25.26 5.31 20.09
N GLY A 740 -24.47 6.39 19.91
CA GLY A 740 -24.85 7.76 20.23
C GLY A 740 -25.54 8.58 19.14
N GLY A 741 -25.42 9.90 19.27
CA GLY A 741 -26.32 10.90 18.70
C GLY A 741 -26.66 10.78 17.22
N ALA A 742 -25.67 10.64 16.32
CA ALA A 742 -25.95 10.58 14.87
C ALA A 742 -26.84 9.36 14.50
N ARG A 743 -26.59 8.20 15.14
CA ARG A 743 -27.38 6.98 14.96
C ARG A 743 -28.80 7.12 15.50
N GLU A 744 -28.97 7.78 16.65
CA GLU A 744 -30.29 8.06 17.22
C GLU A 744 -31.09 9.04 16.36
N SER A 745 -30.47 10.13 15.90
CA SER A 745 -31.09 11.11 14.99
C SER A 745 -31.56 10.47 13.68
N LEU A 746 -30.72 9.69 13.01
CA LEU A 746 -31.12 8.96 11.78
C LEU A 746 -32.27 7.97 12.04
N HIS A 747 -32.28 7.32 13.19
CA HIS A 747 -33.33 6.38 13.57
C HIS A 747 -34.66 7.08 13.92
N LEU A 748 -34.61 8.26 14.53
CA LEU A 748 -35.79 9.12 14.76
C LEU A 748 -36.32 9.68 13.43
N LEU A 749 -35.45 10.19 12.56
CA LEU A 749 -35.79 10.70 11.23
C LEU A 749 -36.53 9.64 10.42
N ARG A 750 -35.97 8.41 10.32
CA ARG A 750 -36.60 7.28 9.62
C ARG A 750 -37.92 6.79 10.21
N ARG A 751 -38.20 7.10 11.49
CA ARG A 751 -39.49 6.80 12.13
C ARG A 751 -40.53 7.89 11.92
N GLY A 752 -40.12 9.11 11.56
CA GLY A 752 -40.98 10.26 11.35
C GLY A 752 -41.95 10.11 10.17
N GLU A 753 -43.05 10.85 10.20
CA GLU A 753 -44.08 10.78 9.16
C GLU A 753 -43.57 11.30 7.81
N ARG A 754 -42.73 12.35 7.81
CA ARG A 754 -42.12 12.93 6.60
C ARG A 754 -41.22 11.93 5.87
N TRP A 755 -40.49 11.07 6.60
CA TRP A 755 -39.72 9.98 5.99
C TRP A 755 -40.62 8.92 5.35
N ARG A 756 -41.72 8.54 6.01
CA ARG A 756 -42.69 7.58 5.44
C ARG A 756 -43.40 8.15 4.21
N GLU A 757 -43.65 9.46 4.19
CA GLU A 757 -44.16 10.17 3.02
C GLU A 757 -43.14 10.12 1.87
N PHE A 758 -41.87 10.47 2.14
CA PHE A 758 -40.77 10.43 1.18
C PHE A 758 -40.57 9.03 0.59
N GLU A 759 -40.51 8.00 1.43
CA GLU A 759 -40.41 6.59 1.04
C GLU A 759 -41.65 6.07 0.29
N SER A 760 -42.84 6.61 0.58
CA SER A 760 -44.05 6.22 -0.17
C SER A 760 -44.06 6.87 -1.55
N LEU A 761 -43.70 8.15 -1.64
CA LEU A 761 -43.66 8.90 -2.89
C LEU A 761 -42.52 8.44 -3.82
N SER A 762 -41.35 8.06 -3.30
CA SER A 762 -40.23 7.57 -4.13
C SER A 762 -40.54 6.29 -4.90
N ARG A 763 -41.47 5.47 -4.40
CA ARG A 763 -41.94 4.23 -5.05
C ARG A 763 -42.86 4.49 -6.25
N LEU A 764 -43.27 5.73 -6.47
CA LEU A 764 -44.14 6.08 -7.59
C LEU A 764 -43.35 6.03 -8.92
N PRO A 765 -43.81 5.30 -9.94
CA PRO A 765 -42.97 4.87 -11.07
C PRO A 765 -42.70 5.97 -12.12
N PHE A 766 -42.87 7.24 -11.77
CA PHE A 766 -42.71 8.41 -12.64
C PHE A 766 -42.02 9.59 -11.94
N VAL A 767 -41.72 9.49 -10.63
CA VAL A 767 -40.83 10.43 -9.96
C VAL A 767 -39.37 9.97 -10.10
N SER A 768 -38.40 10.84 -9.84
CA SER A 768 -36.99 10.45 -9.85
C SER A 768 -36.65 9.51 -8.69
N SER A 769 -36.13 8.32 -9.01
CA SER A 769 -35.58 7.41 -7.99
C SER A 769 -34.19 7.86 -7.51
N GLN A 770 -33.54 8.81 -8.19
CA GLN A 770 -32.17 9.21 -7.90
C GLN A 770 -32.01 9.88 -6.53
N VAL A 771 -32.95 10.74 -6.14
CA VAL A 771 -32.94 11.37 -4.80
C VAL A 771 -33.15 10.32 -3.69
N TRP A 772 -33.92 9.26 -3.98
CA TRP A 772 -34.08 8.12 -3.07
C TRP A 772 -32.82 7.26 -3.00
N ARG A 773 -32.20 6.94 -4.15
CA ARG A 773 -30.92 6.21 -4.24
C ARG A 773 -29.81 6.94 -3.45
N GLN A 774 -29.68 8.26 -3.63
CA GLN A 774 -28.75 9.09 -2.85
C GLN A 774 -29.01 8.98 -1.34
N ALA A 775 -30.28 8.96 -0.91
CA ALA A 775 -30.63 8.82 0.51
C ALA A 775 -30.33 7.40 1.04
N GLU A 776 -30.56 6.35 0.24
CA GLU A 776 -30.18 4.98 0.57
C GLU A 776 -28.66 4.82 0.67
N ASP A 777 -27.89 5.46 -0.21
CA ASP A 777 -26.42 5.40 -0.22
C ASP A 777 -25.84 6.05 1.05
N LEU A 778 -26.33 7.23 1.44
CA LEU A 778 -25.98 7.88 2.72
C LEU A 778 -26.36 7.01 3.93
N LEU A 779 -27.56 6.40 3.92
CA LEU A 779 -28.00 5.48 4.98
C LEU A 779 -27.20 4.16 5.01
N ARG A 780 -26.68 3.70 3.87
CA ARG A 780 -25.80 2.54 3.75
C ARG A 780 -24.42 2.85 4.29
N ALA A 781 -23.86 4.04 3.99
CA ALA A 781 -22.63 4.54 4.58
C ALA A 781 -22.73 4.63 6.12
N ALA A 782 -23.80 5.27 6.63
CA ALA A 782 -24.10 5.34 8.07
C ALA A 782 -24.27 3.95 8.71
N SER A 783 -24.77 2.96 7.96
CA SER A 783 -24.97 1.60 8.46
C SER A 783 -23.71 0.73 8.41
N GLY A 784 -22.78 0.99 7.48
CA GLY A 784 -21.46 0.36 7.45
C GLY A 784 -20.54 0.88 8.55
N ALA A 785 -20.70 2.15 8.95
CA ALA A 785 -19.91 2.80 10.00
C ALA A 785 -20.36 2.44 11.44
N ARG A 786 -20.80 1.21 11.71
CA ARG A 786 -21.26 0.79 13.06
C ARG A 786 -20.14 0.14 13.86
N CYS A 787 -19.98 0.54 15.12
CA CYS A 787 -19.01 -0.06 16.02
C CYS A 787 -19.54 -0.20 17.46
N GLU A 788 -19.46 -1.41 18.00
CA GLU A 788 -19.83 -1.74 19.39
C GLU A 788 -18.63 -2.28 20.19
N LEU A 789 -17.40 -2.10 19.66
CA LEU A 789 -16.16 -2.52 20.31
C LEU A 789 -15.84 -1.63 21.53
N PRO A 790 -15.13 -2.16 22.55
CA PRO A 790 -14.75 -1.39 23.74
C PRO A 790 -13.58 -0.44 23.44
N VAL A 791 -13.85 0.65 22.70
CA VAL A 791 -12.84 1.56 22.12
C VAL A 791 -11.83 2.04 23.14
N ARG A 792 -12.27 2.56 24.30
CA ARG A 792 -11.36 3.05 25.36
C ARG A 792 -10.34 2.00 25.80
N LYS A 793 -10.70 0.71 25.82
CA LYS A 793 -9.80 -0.41 26.15
C LYS A 793 -8.87 -0.77 24.99
N LEU A 794 -9.36 -0.75 23.75
CA LEU A 794 -8.51 -0.95 22.56
C LEU A 794 -7.43 0.15 22.45
N LEU A 795 -7.81 1.39 22.78
CA LEU A 795 -6.93 2.55 22.74
C LEU A 795 -5.81 2.54 23.79
N GLU A 796 -5.83 1.62 24.75
CA GLU A 796 -4.71 1.41 25.68
C GLU A 796 -3.46 0.87 24.97
N GLY A 797 -3.64 0.10 23.88
CA GLY A 797 -2.58 -0.61 23.15
C GLY A 797 -2.30 -0.09 21.73
N GLN A 798 -3.28 0.47 21.03
CA GLN A 798 -3.15 1.00 19.67
C GLN A 798 -3.94 2.30 19.50
N PRO A 799 -3.53 3.28 18.66
CA PRO A 799 -4.16 4.60 18.62
C PRO A 799 -5.44 4.69 17.77
N SER A 800 -6.01 3.57 17.32
CA SER A 800 -7.21 3.54 16.49
C SER A 800 -8.11 2.34 16.82
N CYS A 801 -9.39 2.45 16.49
CA CYS A 801 -10.34 1.35 16.64
C CYS A 801 -10.29 0.39 15.44
N ALA A 802 -10.52 -0.91 15.69
CA ALA A 802 -10.53 -1.93 14.63
C ALA A 802 -11.68 -1.75 13.61
N CYS A 803 -12.70 -0.92 13.91
CA CYS A 803 -13.73 -0.52 12.95
C CYS A 803 -13.23 0.43 11.85
N ARG A 804 -11.94 0.84 11.86
CA ARG A 804 -11.29 1.76 10.91
C ARG A 804 -11.81 3.21 10.93
N PHE A 805 -12.54 3.61 11.97
CA PHE A 805 -12.96 5.00 12.20
C PHE A 805 -11.76 5.96 12.21
N ARG A 806 -11.93 7.11 11.55
CA ARG A 806 -10.94 8.19 11.38
C ARG A 806 -11.45 9.48 12.01
N LEU A 807 -10.60 10.20 12.73
CA LEU A 807 -10.92 11.52 13.27
C LEU A 807 -11.21 12.53 12.15
N SER A 808 -10.50 12.44 11.03
CA SER A 808 -10.72 13.28 9.84
C SER A 808 -12.09 13.07 9.18
N GLN A 809 -12.76 11.94 9.43
CA GLN A 809 -14.09 11.63 8.89
C GLN A 809 -15.21 11.91 9.90
N ALA A 810 -14.88 12.26 11.15
CA ALA A 810 -15.86 12.43 12.23
C ALA A 810 -16.89 13.52 11.91
N ALA A 811 -16.47 14.65 11.32
CA ALA A 811 -17.36 15.74 10.95
C ALA A 811 -18.41 15.30 9.91
N GLY A 812 -17.99 14.67 8.80
CA GLY A 812 -18.93 14.18 7.78
C GLY A 812 -19.90 13.14 8.33
N LEU A 813 -19.43 12.20 9.16
CA LEU A 813 -20.31 11.22 9.81
C LEU A 813 -21.27 11.83 10.84
N GLU A 814 -20.92 12.98 11.43
CA GLU A 814 -21.78 13.74 12.34
C GLU A 814 -22.86 14.54 11.58
N GLU A 815 -22.56 15.00 10.36
CA GLU A 815 -23.46 15.80 9.50
C GLU A 815 -24.44 14.95 8.67
N LEU A 816 -24.19 13.63 8.53
CA LEU A 816 -25.07 12.69 7.83
C LEU A 816 -26.58 12.79 8.18
N PRO A 817 -27.01 12.94 9.45
CA PRO A 817 -28.43 13.11 9.77
C PRO A 817 -29.05 14.34 9.10
N GLN A 818 -28.33 15.46 9.09
CA GLN A 818 -28.75 16.73 8.47
C GLN A 818 -28.71 16.63 6.95
N GLU A 819 -27.71 15.95 6.36
CA GLU A 819 -27.67 15.69 4.92
C GLU A 819 -28.86 14.83 4.46
N VAL A 820 -29.18 13.75 5.17
CA VAL A 820 -30.32 12.88 4.86
C VAL A 820 -31.65 13.63 5.05
N GLU A 821 -31.77 14.49 6.07
CA GLU A 821 -32.96 15.34 6.25
C GLU A 821 -33.10 16.37 5.13
N ALA A 822 -32.03 17.08 4.75
CA ALA A 822 -32.04 18.04 3.66
C ALA A 822 -32.36 17.38 2.30
N LEU A 823 -31.84 16.17 2.07
CA LEU A 823 -32.11 15.38 0.87
C LEU A 823 -33.55 14.86 0.83
N MET A 824 -34.11 14.44 1.97
CA MET A 824 -35.52 14.08 2.12
C MET A 824 -36.44 15.28 1.81
N GLU A 825 -36.16 16.46 2.36
CA GLU A 825 -36.92 17.70 2.08
C GLU A 825 -36.87 18.09 0.60
N ARG A 826 -35.68 18.03 0.00
CA ARG A 826 -35.48 18.23 -1.44
C ARG A 826 -36.29 17.22 -2.26
N GLY A 827 -36.20 15.94 -1.92
CA GLY A 827 -36.94 14.86 -2.58
C GLY A 827 -38.45 15.02 -2.51
N LEU A 828 -38.99 15.34 -1.33
CA LEU A 828 -40.40 15.66 -1.15
C LEU A 828 -40.84 16.83 -2.04
N SER A 829 -40.05 17.90 -2.12
CA SER A 829 -40.30 19.04 -3.02
C SER A 829 -40.31 18.61 -4.50
N VAL A 830 -39.35 17.79 -4.93
CA VAL A 830 -39.26 17.26 -6.30
C VAL A 830 -40.48 16.39 -6.63
N TYR A 831 -40.83 15.45 -5.76
CA TYR A 831 -41.95 14.52 -5.96
C TYR A 831 -43.29 15.25 -6.04
N ARG A 832 -43.50 16.24 -5.16
CA ARG A 832 -44.67 17.12 -5.17
C ARG A 832 -44.74 17.99 -6.43
N ARG A 833 -43.60 18.51 -6.92
CA ARG A 833 -43.51 19.25 -8.19
C ARG A 833 -43.88 18.35 -9.38
N THR A 834 -43.35 17.13 -9.44
CA THR A 834 -43.65 16.16 -10.50
C THR A 834 -45.12 15.72 -10.48
N LEU A 835 -45.73 15.59 -9.30
CA LEU A 835 -47.16 15.38 -9.15
C LEU A 835 -48.00 16.56 -9.66
N LEU A 836 -47.60 17.80 -9.37
CA LEU A 836 -48.27 19.01 -9.89
C LEU A 836 -48.24 19.08 -11.42
N LEU A 837 -47.11 18.72 -12.05
CA LEU A 837 -46.97 18.68 -13.51
C LEU A 837 -47.95 17.70 -14.19
N LEU A 838 -48.42 16.68 -13.47
CA LEU A 838 -49.46 15.74 -13.93
C LEU A 838 -50.87 16.09 -13.42
N GLY A 839 -51.03 17.18 -12.66
CA GLY A 839 -52.20 17.44 -11.80
C GLY A 839 -53.56 17.37 -12.52
N ALA A 840 -53.71 18.00 -13.68
CA ALA A 840 -54.98 17.95 -14.43
C ALA A 840 -55.38 16.52 -14.85
N ASN A 841 -54.39 15.71 -15.26
CA ASN A 841 -54.61 14.33 -15.71
C ASN A 841 -54.84 13.37 -14.53
N LEU A 842 -54.14 13.61 -13.42
CA LEU A 842 -54.37 12.94 -12.14
C LEU A 842 -55.78 13.22 -11.62
N ALA A 843 -56.24 14.47 -11.67
CA ALA A 843 -57.60 14.84 -11.24
C ALA A 843 -58.69 14.09 -12.02
N ILE A 844 -58.59 14.07 -13.36
CA ILE A 844 -59.51 13.32 -14.22
C ILE A 844 -59.48 11.82 -13.90
N SER A 845 -58.29 11.26 -13.71
CA SER A 845 -58.10 9.82 -13.47
C SER A 845 -58.53 9.38 -12.07
N LEU A 846 -58.38 10.24 -11.06
CA LEU A 846 -58.84 10.04 -9.69
C LEU A 846 -60.37 10.14 -9.59
N ASP A 847 -61.01 11.09 -10.29
CA ASP A 847 -62.49 11.15 -10.35
C ASP A 847 -63.06 9.93 -11.11
N ALA A 848 -62.44 9.53 -12.22
CA ALA A 848 -62.80 8.31 -12.95
C ALA A 848 -62.60 7.03 -12.12
N LEU A 849 -61.57 6.97 -11.26
CA LEU A 849 -61.38 5.91 -10.26
C LEU A 849 -62.53 5.94 -9.24
N ALA A 850 -62.82 7.10 -8.66
CA ALA A 850 -63.85 7.28 -7.63
C ALA A 850 -65.30 7.04 -8.08
N ARG A 851 -65.58 7.08 -9.38
CA ARG A 851 -66.88 6.68 -9.96
C ARG A 851 -67.03 5.17 -10.13
N ARG A 852 -65.93 4.42 -10.04
CA ARG A 852 -65.87 2.95 -10.25
C ARG A 852 -65.50 2.17 -8.99
N GLU A 853 -65.18 2.86 -7.91
CA GLU A 853 -64.85 2.24 -6.63
C GLU A 853 -66.14 1.85 -5.89
N GLY A 854 -66.23 0.60 -5.42
CA GLY A 854 -67.41 0.09 -4.69
C GLY A 854 -67.41 0.41 -3.19
N GLU A 855 -66.34 0.99 -2.67
CA GLU A 855 -66.17 1.34 -1.26
C GLU A 855 -66.32 2.86 -1.07
N ASP A 856 -67.36 3.27 -0.34
CA ASP A 856 -67.75 4.69 -0.21
C ASP A 856 -66.68 5.57 0.45
N GLU A 857 -65.80 5.02 1.28
CA GLU A 857 -64.70 5.76 1.90
C GLU A 857 -63.58 6.04 0.90
N THR A 858 -63.03 4.99 0.29
CA THR A 858 -62.02 5.08 -0.79
C THR A 858 -62.51 5.93 -1.97
N ALA A 859 -63.81 5.84 -2.32
CA ALA A 859 -64.43 6.67 -3.33
C ALA A 859 -64.49 8.16 -2.95
N ARG A 860 -64.85 8.50 -1.69
CA ARG A 860 -64.82 9.89 -1.21
C ARG A 860 -63.40 10.43 -1.15
N HIS A 861 -62.45 9.63 -0.68
CA HIS A 861 -61.03 9.98 -0.58
C HIS A 861 -60.42 10.31 -1.95
N ALA A 862 -60.70 9.48 -2.96
CA ALA A 862 -60.26 9.72 -4.33
C ALA A 862 -60.86 11.00 -4.95
N ARG A 863 -62.14 11.34 -4.67
CA ARG A 863 -62.74 12.63 -5.10
C ARG A 863 -62.11 13.83 -4.40
N ALA A 864 -61.78 13.70 -3.11
CA ALA A 864 -61.10 14.77 -2.37
C ALA A 864 -59.73 15.09 -2.99
N LEU A 865 -58.92 14.06 -3.26
CA LEU A 865 -57.64 14.21 -3.98
C LEU A 865 -57.83 14.79 -5.38
N ALA A 866 -58.80 14.29 -6.16
CA ALA A 866 -59.11 14.82 -7.48
C ALA A 866 -59.42 16.33 -7.44
N GLY A 867 -60.19 16.77 -6.45
CA GLY A 867 -60.54 18.17 -6.23
C GLY A 867 -59.34 19.06 -5.87
N VAL A 868 -58.35 18.53 -5.14
CA VAL A 868 -57.09 19.25 -4.84
C VAL A 868 -56.23 19.41 -6.09
N PHE A 869 -56.03 18.32 -6.84
CA PHE A 869 -55.26 18.34 -8.09
C PHE A 869 -55.92 19.22 -9.17
N ALA A 870 -57.24 19.25 -9.26
CA ALA A 870 -57.99 20.12 -10.17
C ALA A 870 -57.80 21.63 -9.89
N GLN A 871 -57.41 22.00 -8.67
CA GLN A 871 -57.09 23.38 -8.28
C GLN A 871 -55.63 23.76 -8.54
N GLY A 872 -54.84 22.90 -9.20
CA GLY A 872 -53.41 23.11 -9.40
C GLY A 872 -52.60 23.02 -8.09
N ARG A 873 -53.08 22.23 -7.13
CA ARG A 873 -52.46 22.04 -5.81
C ARG A 873 -52.16 20.57 -5.55
N VAL A 874 -51.31 20.32 -4.56
CA VAL A 874 -51.08 19.00 -3.95
C VAL A 874 -51.40 19.09 -2.45
N PRO A 875 -51.79 17.97 -1.81
CA PRO A 875 -51.83 17.85 -0.36
C PRO A 875 -50.52 18.32 0.29
N GLU A 876 -50.63 18.95 1.47
CA GLU A 876 -49.46 19.34 2.29
C GLU A 876 -48.72 18.13 2.86
N HIS A 877 -49.42 16.99 2.97
CA HIS A 877 -48.91 15.67 3.34
C HIS A 877 -49.64 14.58 2.57
N PHE A 878 -48.90 13.60 2.05
CA PHE A 878 -49.46 12.37 1.47
C PHE A 878 -49.41 11.22 2.49
N THR A 879 -50.57 10.70 2.85
CA THR A 879 -50.67 9.41 3.54
C THR A 879 -50.38 8.26 2.57
N ARG A 880 -50.09 7.07 3.11
CA ARG A 880 -49.93 5.85 2.30
C ARG A 880 -51.19 5.54 1.46
N GLY A 881 -52.37 5.91 1.94
CA GLY A 881 -53.63 5.79 1.18
C GLY A 881 -53.67 6.71 -0.04
N ASP A 882 -53.21 7.96 0.11
CA ASP A 882 -53.13 8.91 -1.00
C ASP A 882 -52.21 8.41 -2.10
N VAL A 883 -51.02 7.93 -1.73
CA VAL A 883 -50.04 7.39 -2.68
C VAL A 883 -50.59 6.19 -3.45
N LEU A 884 -51.29 5.26 -2.78
CA LEU A 884 -51.93 4.12 -3.44
C LEU A 884 -53.05 4.55 -4.41
N LEU A 885 -53.85 5.57 -4.07
CA LEU A 885 -54.86 6.11 -4.97
C LEU A 885 -54.26 6.80 -6.20
N VAL A 886 -53.19 7.57 -5.99
CA VAL A 886 -52.41 8.20 -7.07
C VAL A 886 -51.82 7.12 -7.98
N GLU A 887 -51.18 6.08 -7.43
CA GLU A 887 -50.62 4.96 -8.21
C GLU A 887 -51.70 4.24 -9.04
N ARG A 888 -52.87 3.96 -8.44
CA ARG A 888 -54.02 3.36 -9.13
C ARG A 888 -54.57 4.25 -10.25
N ALA A 889 -54.56 5.56 -10.08
CA ALA A 889 -54.96 6.52 -11.11
C ALA A 889 -53.96 6.55 -12.27
N LEU A 890 -52.66 6.61 -11.98
CA LEU A 890 -51.58 6.63 -12.97
C LEU A 890 -51.56 5.38 -13.86
N ARG A 891 -51.75 4.19 -13.26
CA ARG A 891 -51.89 2.92 -13.99
C ARG A 891 -53.08 2.89 -14.97
N ARG A 892 -54.02 3.84 -14.86
CA ARG A 892 -55.20 3.98 -15.73
C ARG A 892 -55.09 5.15 -16.73
N MET A 893 -54.03 5.94 -16.73
CA MET A 893 -53.85 7.05 -17.68
C MET A 893 -53.49 6.55 -19.08
N PRO A 894 -54.19 6.99 -20.15
CA PRO A 894 -53.86 6.64 -21.53
C PRO A 894 -52.68 7.48 -22.05
N ALA A 895 -51.46 6.97 -21.84
CA ALA A 895 -50.17 7.61 -22.14
C ALA A 895 -49.89 8.92 -21.37
N PRO A 896 -48.66 9.14 -20.86
CA PRO A 896 -48.33 10.38 -20.18
C PRO A 896 -48.23 11.53 -21.21
N PRO A 897 -48.97 12.65 -21.03
CA PRO A 897 -48.83 13.81 -21.90
C PRO A 897 -47.47 14.50 -21.71
N PRO A 898 -47.01 15.31 -22.68
CA PRO A 898 -45.76 16.02 -22.57
C PRO A 898 -45.73 16.92 -21.33
N VAL A 899 -44.62 16.90 -20.60
CA VAL A 899 -44.41 17.68 -19.37
C VAL A 899 -43.56 18.90 -19.68
N ARG A 900 -44.12 20.07 -19.40
CA ARG A 900 -43.44 21.36 -19.57
C ARG A 900 -42.54 21.66 -18.39
N VAL A 901 -41.27 21.97 -18.65
CA VAL A 901 -40.28 22.30 -17.63
C VAL A 901 -39.52 23.58 -18.00
N VAL A 902 -39.11 24.34 -16.98
CA VAL A 902 -38.23 25.51 -17.17
C VAL A 902 -36.80 25.11 -16.84
N ALA A 903 -35.87 25.43 -17.75
CA ALA A 903 -34.45 25.32 -17.47
C ALA A 903 -34.03 26.27 -16.31
N PRO A 904 -33.04 25.92 -15.47
CA PRO A 904 -32.68 26.66 -14.26
C PRO A 904 -31.92 27.98 -14.53
N ASN A 905 -32.55 28.93 -15.24
CA ASN A 905 -31.91 30.14 -15.79
C ASN A 905 -32.31 31.47 -15.11
N GLY A 906 -33.07 31.42 -13.99
CA GLY A 906 -33.84 32.58 -13.52
C GLY A 906 -33.22 33.48 -12.44
N ASP A 907 -32.83 32.90 -11.30
CA ASP A 907 -32.91 33.62 -10.01
C ASP A 907 -31.63 33.56 -9.15
N ALA A 908 -30.50 33.12 -9.71
CA ALA A 908 -29.17 33.24 -9.09
C ALA A 908 -28.31 34.23 -9.89
N GLY A 909 -27.32 34.84 -9.23
CA GLY A 909 -26.40 35.80 -9.85
C GLY A 909 -25.40 35.16 -10.81
N LEU A 910 -24.20 35.73 -10.88
CA LEU A 910 -23.11 35.15 -11.67
C LEU A 910 -22.73 33.78 -11.07
N LEU A 911 -22.93 32.71 -11.84
CA LEU A 911 -22.50 31.34 -11.53
C LEU A 911 -21.24 31.00 -12.33
N THR A 912 -20.35 30.21 -11.75
CA THR A 912 -19.23 29.58 -12.45
C THR A 912 -19.71 28.46 -13.38
N ARG A 913 -18.84 28.00 -14.29
CA ARG A 913 -19.14 26.87 -15.20
C ARG A 913 -19.41 25.56 -14.43
N GLU A 914 -18.73 25.36 -13.31
CA GLU A 914 -18.89 24.17 -12.45
C GLU A 914 -20.22 24.23 -11.68
N GLU A 915 -20.55 25.35 -11.04
CA GLU A 915 -21.85 25.55 -10.39
C GLU A 915 -23.01 25.44 -11.38
N LEU A 916 -22.85 25.97 -12.59
CA LEU A 916 -23.85 25.86 -13.65
C LEU A 916 -24.02 24.41 -14.12
N ARG A 917 -22.92 23.66 -14.31
CA ARG A 917 -22.95 22.24 -14.66
C ARG A 917 -23.64 21.42 -13.57
N ALA A 918 -23.19 21.54 -12.32
CA ALA A 918 -23.75 20.83 -11.19
C ALA A 918 -25.25 21.13 -11.04
N ARG A 919 -25.67 22.38 -11.28
CA ARG A 919 -27.09 22.77 -11.27
C ARG A 919 -27.91 22.19 -12.43
N PHE A 920 -27.33 22.04 -13.61
CA PHE A 920 -27.98 21.36 -14.75
C PHE A 920 -28.06 19.85 -14.54
N GLU A 921 -27.00 19.21 -14.06
CA GLU A 921 -26.99 17.80 -13.68
C GLU A 921 -28.03 17.54 -12.58
N GLN A 922 -28.00 18.32 -11.49
CA GLN A 922 -29.01 18.28 -10.43
C GLN A 922 -30.44 18.50 -10.95
N TRP A 923 -30.65 19.37 -11.94
CA TRP A 923 -31.96 19.60 -12.53
C TRP A 923 -32.42 18.42 -13.40
N LEU A 924 -31.52 17.82 -14.19
CA LEU A 924 -31.78 16.61 -14.97
C LEU A 924 -32.12 15.42 -14.05
N ASP A 925 -31.37 15.25 -12.96
CA ASP A 925 -31.59 14.25 -11.92
C ASP A 925 -32.97 14.36 -11.24
N GLU A 926 -33.58 15.55 -11.25
CA GLU A 926 -34.89 15.84 -10.67
C GLU A 926 -36.07 15.59 -11.65
N LEU A 927 -35.79 15.25 -12.91
CA LEU A 927 -36.83 15.02 -13.93
C LEU A 927 -37.51 13.63 -13.81
N PRO A 928 -38.70 13.44 -14.42
CA PRO A 928 -39.39 12.15 -14.44
C PRO A 928 -38.60 11.03 -15.16
N GLU A 929 -38.52 9.84 -14.57
CA GLU A 929 -37.74 8.70 -15.13
C GLU A 929 -38.43 7.94 -16.28
N ARG A 930 -39.75 8.05 -16.44
CA ARG A 930 -40.49 7.40 -17.53
C ARG A 930 -40.33 8.17 -18.85
N PRO A 931 -40.57 7.54 -20.01
CA PRO A 931 -40.57 8.21 -21.32
C PRO A 931 -41.78 9.14 -21.45
N VAL A 932 -41.72 10.26 -20.74
CA VAL A 932 -42.59 11.42 -20.86
C VAL A 932 -41.85 12.39 -21.78
N LEU A 933 -42.52 12.92 -22.80
CA LEU A 933 -41.89 13.93 -23.66
C LEU A 933 -41.71 15.22 -22.84
N ILE A 934 -40.47 15.66 -22.68
CA ILE A 934 -40.14 16.86 -21.89
C ILE A 934 -40.05 18.06 -22.84
N GLU A 935 -40.96 19.02 -22.67
CA GLU A 935 -40.97 20.28 -23.41
C GLU A 935 -40.27 21.35 -22.57
N VAL A 936 -39.03 21.71 -22.94
CA VAL A 936 -38.28 22.77 -22.25
C VAL A 936 -38.78 24.13 -22.75
N VAL A 937 -39.41 24.88 -21.87
CA VAL A 937 -40.06 26.17 -22.17
C VAL A 937 -39.45 27.29 -21.33
N SER A 938 -39.52 28.52 -21.83
CA SER A 938 -39.03 29.69 -21.09
C SER A 938 -39.94 30.07 -19.91
N LYS A 939 -39.39 30.77 -18.91
CA LYS A 939 -40.13 31.32 -17.76
C LYS A 939 -41.25 32.30 -18.20
N ALA A 940 -41.18 32.83 -19.42
CA ALA A 940 -42.22 33.67 -20.02
C ALA A 940 -43.39 32.85 -20.60
N GLU A 941 -43.11 31.71 -21.22
CA GLU A 941 -44.13 30.87 -21.90
C GLU A 941 -45.01 30.08 -20.92
N ILE A 942 -44.50 29.71 -19.74
CA ILE A 942 -45.33 29.05 -18.71
C ILE A 942 -46.41 29.98 -18.13
N ASN A 943 -46.19 31.29 -18.15
CA ASN A 943 -47.11 32.28 -17.57
C ASN A 943 -48.07 32.91 -18.61
N ALA A 944 -48.02 32.45 -19.86
CA ALA A 944 -49.03 32.78 -20.87
C ALA A 944 -50.26 31.86 -20.70
N PRO A 945 -51.49 32.41 -20.66
CA PRO A 945 -52.72 31.65 -20.39
C PRO A 945 -53.18 30.76 -21.57
#